data_AF-A0A8T2VWG5-F1
#
_entry.id   AF-A0A8T2VWG5-F1
#
_cell.length_a   1.000
_cell.length_b   1.000
_cell.length_c   1.000
_cell.angle_alpha   90.00
_cell.angle_beta   90.00
_cell.angle_gamma   90.00
#
_symmetry.space_group_name_H-M   'P 1'
#
loop_
_entity.id
_entity.type
_entity.pdbx_description
1 polymer ?
#
loop_
_entity_poly.entity_id
_entity_poly.type
_entity_poly.pdbx_seq_one_letter_code
_entity_poly.pdbx_strand_id
1 'polypeptide(L)'
;MALLPTTYPDQRRRKYQRKTTSWWQGKAGTFLLFAFCFLGYAGWRRGSRIVNALPSLNGSSSRGSSRRDLKEQIRNNVALSNLESSALGAPAPGLTTFPAQDDARRILVATHSKLAWYNYELDHFTIIHEGEGIYYGGFSGDQIDLAGVPETVWAISRPHNWKPTTSKEWLLEINIVTGEVQHREPIPSRFTHDTVRYGNRVYAADCGEGHILELEFPSMNVLRRMELFTLKEHVNTLSPTGNGTLWAMLHNLGPSILAEIDLDAGREIRRLPNIGDKSHGAVQWRGSIISLNSDNAALMKVNTETGRTEQLWQDNREKRYLKGLCVVDDVAFFGIAKAQERQRRDSGELNCEIGAYDLIEGVLLWRRQLPTEGLLNVLSAPHLQVESTSHAVWMSDPAESYRATDSYAKHLAAAKGTIPGKEGEEISALAAQRRATMKVRQGDQNIINKDDLSSLGKKTLLDLEPLETYDPLRKYPPLIGGRWASGYPRFDNSAKDKAHGLSSGAQLPLFRWNQVKLRDYLLGLPLSDWSEEAARKSNAWLTGREGNLNQFKPGTHAIHLIFSDQKGDNVYEFPWYKERFATFLEPLVQQLLGTDVANIIRMQFALMPGNTHIKRHVDKGGYSATGHRIHLVVASSPMVEFDVCEHNVCVPLHVDEGLVFELNNRLEHYVNNNGSMPRIHLVVDIAESARTRTILKKGQLICRQKQPSMIPESATLSTMQSKKAGIVAVMADSTAAIDCPLTPNSSPAQSETKPQFSKTDLIEYKHYCTTVSNLENQNLEALAKAQPLVIERAAIQRDAACEKWRNAKASKLQAKQLLDDLDKWNLGKLFPTGKRGAARQEAKRIECQQQLDYTLAAVNRAYMEFETAKTCLNDAESEQHSLRSRLSDLFLARCNQNALVERMFAQSLWNSDPILAPLRQEIQELERQAAVKCNDDGPYCKTYKVLTSSKEKIYHAMQDFRVTGVMDLFQFSGDPSRRNVILRRGALILEPKHKQSIQAANELLQLVAEEVCTARKLLPVLPFNDDLLIESARTGIFASILRPDFVGNTEGQVKAKQCMETLVQLKREVLNGLQYAQRNITRDSDVPLLKQLRVEITAKREKMAGYRHSLLEAALKCL
;
A
#
# COMPACT_ATOMS: atom_id res chain seq x y z
N MET A 1 -33.33 -10.85 -47.52
CA MET A 1 -34.19 -11.72 -48.36
C MET A 1 -33.34 -12.83 -48.95
N ALA A 2 -33.95 -13.99 -49.27
CA ALA A 2 -33.45 -15.15 -50.07
C ALA A 2 -31.96 -15.59 -49.86
N LEU A 3 -31.60 -16.75 -49.30
CA LEU A 3 -32.02 -18.17 -49.46
C LEU A 3 -31.23 -18.99 -50.51
N LEU A 4 -30.21 -19.70 -50.02
CA LEU A 4 -29.87 -21.11 -50.35
C LEU A 4 -29.42 -21.40 -51.82
N PRO A 5 -29.25 -22.69 -52.27
CA PRO A 5 -27.97 -23.39 -52.07
C PRO A 5 -27.48 -24.21 -53.31
N THR A 6 -26.38 -24.96 -53.17
CA THR A 6 -26.13 -26.21 -53.93
C THR A 6 -25.08 -27.09 -53.26
N THR A 7 -24.90 -28.35 -53.70
CA THR A 7 -24.43 -29.46 -52.86
C THR A 7 -23.62 -30.55 -53.59
N TYR A 8 -22.63 -31.14 -52.90
CA TYR A 8 -22.02 -32.48 -53.16
C TYR A 8 -21.19 -32.61 -54.49
N PRO A 9 -20.43 -33.72 -54.77
CA PRO A 9 -19.35 -34.23 -53.91
C PRO A 9 -18.12 -34.92 -54.61
N ASP A 10 -17.13 -35.28 -53.77
CA ASP A 10 -16.40 -36.58 -53.70
C ASP A 10 -15.04 -36.88 -54.41
N GLN A 11 -14.26 -37.71 -53.70
CA GLN A 11 -13.22 -38.68 -54.08
C GLN A 11 -12.01 -38.31 -54.99
N ARG A 12 -10.80 -38.49 -54.42
CA ARG A 12 -9.97 -39.70 -54.69
C ARG A 12 -8.79 -39.89 -53.73
N ARG A 13 -8.36 -41.16 -53.58
CA ARG A 13 -7.22 -41.63 -52.74
C ARG A 13 -5.90 -41.68 -53.53
N ARG A 14 -4.75 -41.60 -52.84
CA ARG A 14 -3.63 -42.58 -52.96
C ARG A 14 -2.58 -42.45 -51.86
N LYS A 15 -2.06 -43.60 -51.38
CA LYS A 15 -0.80 -43.75 -50.62
C LYS A 15 0.30 -44.21 -51.61
N TYR A 16 1.59 -44.07 -51.26
CA TYR A 16 2.53 -45.21 -51.23
C TYR A 16 3.87 -44.87 -50.51
N GLN A 17 4.65 -45.92 -50.20
CA GLN A 17 5.97 -45.85 -49.53
C GLN A 17 7.11 -46.34 -50.46
N ARG A 18 8.34 -45.89 -50.22
CA ARG A 18 9.65 -46.59 -50.37
C ARG A 18 10.71 -45.70 -49.66
N LYS A 19 11.63 -46.13 -48.79
CA LYS A 19 12.56 -47.27 -48.64
C LYS A 19 13.85 -47.24 -49.50
N THR A 20 14.92 -46.81 -48.82
CA THR A 20 16.29 -47.40 -48.76
C THR A 20 17.17 -47.54 -49.99
N THR A 21 18.40 -47.00 -49.89
CA THR A 21 19.67 -47.67 -50.29
C THR A 21 20.85 -47.05 -49.50
N SER A 22 22.06 -47.61 -49.58
CA SER A 22 23.24 -47.27 -48.75
C SER A 22 24.56 -47.44 -49.54
N TRP A 23 25.73 -47.46 -48.87
CA TRP A 23 27.15 -47.56 -49.35
C TRP A 23 27.87 -46.21 -49.55
N TRP A 24 29.18 -46.03 -49.28
CA TRP A 24 30.18 -46.71 -48.39
C TRP A 24 31.48 -45.84 -48.35
N GLN A 25 32.43 -46.14 -47.42
CA GLN A 25 33.82 -45.63 -47.32
C GLN A 25 34.03 -44.12 -46.97
N GLY A 26 35.07 -43.71 -46.23
CA GLY A 26 36.01 -44.49 -45.41
C GLY A 26 37.33 -43.77 -45.05
N LYS A 27 37.89 -44.08 -43.85
CA LYS A 27 39.17 -43.60 -43.24
C LYS A 27 39.15 -42.13 -42.78
N ALA A 28 39.62 -41.69 -41.59
CA ALA A 28 40.58 -42.13 -40.56
C ALA A 28 41.99 -41.51 -40.66
N GLY A 29 42.44 -40.85 -39.58
CA GLY A 29 43.78 -40.24 -39.45
C GLY A 29 43.91 -39.31 -38.24
N THR A 30 44.54 -39.77 -37.16
CA THR A 30 44.92 -39.00 -35.97
C THR A 30 46.44 -38.82 -35.96
N PHE A 31 47.01 -37.66 -35.55
CA PHE A 31 48.27 -37.59 -34.78
C PHE A 31 48.55 -36.19 -34.17
N LEU A 32 49.63 -36.10 -33.39
CA LEU A 32 49.92 -35.17 -32.28
C LEU A 32 50.84 -33.95 -32.60
N LEU A 33 50.67 -32.89 -31.77
CA LEU A 33 51.67 -32.00 -31.13
C LEU A 33 52.55 -30.94 -31.88
N PHE A 34 52.43 -29.70 -31.35
CA PHE A 34 53.48 -28.76 -30.84
C PHE A 34 54.27 -27.74 -31.71
N ALA A 35 54.28 -26.50 -31.18
CA ALA A 35 55.43 -25.64 -30.84
C ALA A 35 55.86 -24.42 -31.71
N PHE A 36 55.48 -23.24 -31.18
CA PHE A 36 56.31 -22.05 -30.88
C PHE A 36 56.81 -21.02 -31.94
N CYS A 37 56.82 -19.76 -31.47
CA CYS A 37 57.57 -18.56 -31.92
C CYS A 37 57.21 -17.93 -33.30
N PHE A 38 57.56 -16.66 -33.58
CA PHE A 38 57.45 -15.37 -32.87
C PHE A 38 57.90 -14.26 -33.88
N LEU A 39 57.46 -13.00 -33.70
CA LEU A 39 57.93 -11.77 -34.38
C LEU A 39 57.67 -11.62 -35.90
N GLY A 40 57.37 -10.40 -36.35
CA GLY A 40 57.36 -10.03 -37.77
C GLY A 40 56.57 -8.77 -38.14
N TYR A 41 57.31 -7.67 -38.38
CA TYR A 41 57.00 -6.42 -39.11
C TYR A 41 55.63 -6.31 -39.84
N ALA A 42 54.79 -5.28 -39.61
CA ALA A 42 54.97 -3.82 -39.78
C ALA A 42 54.61 -3.26 -41.19
N GLY A 43 53.38 -2.75 -41.30
CA GLY A 43 53.01 -1.47 -41.97
C GLY A 43 53.07 -1.34 -43.50
N TRP A 44 51.93 -0.95 -44.11
CA TRP A 44 51.97 -0.10 -45.31
C TRP A 44 50.79 0.88 -45.41
N ARG A 45 50.97 1.95 -46.19
CA ARG A 45 50.00 3.03 -46.43
C ARG A 45 49.45 2.95 -47.86
N ARG A 46 48.14 3.21 -48.03
CA ARG A 46 47.47 3.94 -49.13
C ARG A 46 45.95 3.92 -48.84
N GLY A 47 45.15 4.97 -49.00
CA GLY A 47 45.45 6.34 -49.41
C GLY A 47 44.98 6.66 -50.83
N SER A 48 43.79 7.23 -50.96
CA SER A 48 43.31 7.94 -52.16
C SER A 48 42.16 8.89 -51.78
N ARG A 49 42.05 10.01 -52.51
CA ARG A 49 40.96 11.00 -52.46
C ARG A 49 40.30 11.05 -53.84
N ILE A 50 39.06 11.50 -53.92
CA ILE A 50 38.38 12.26 -55.00
C ILE A 50 36.86 12.21 -54.71
N VAL A 51 35.98 13.18 -54.98
CA VAL A 51 35.96 14.65 -54.94
C VAL A 51 34.61 15.05 -55.57
N ASN A 52 33.86 15.93 -54.88
CA ASN A 52 32.75 16.81 -55.32
C ASN A 52 31.74 16.37 -56.41
N ALA A 53 30.45 16.49 -56.08
CA ALA A 53 29.48 17.24 -56.91
C ALA A 53 28.30 17.77 -56.04
N LEU A 54 27.79 18.96 -56.39
CA LEU A 54 26.56 19.61 -55.89
C LEU A 54 25.78 20.13 -57.10
N PRO A 55 24.43 20.14 -57.08
CA PRO A 55 23.68 21.38 -56.81
C PRO A 55 22.45 21.14 -55.89
N SER A 56 21.86 22.06 -55.11
CA SER A 56 21.74 23.53 -55.08
C SER A 56 20.63 24.15 -55.96
N LEU A 57 19.50 24.54 -55.35
CA LEU A 57 18.50 25.60 -55.69
C LEU A 57 17.35 25.44 -54.64
N ASN A 58 17.01 26.34 -53.70
CA ASN A 58 16.68 27.78 -53.65
C ASN A 58 15.20 28.15 -53.96
N GLY A 59 14.61 28.97 -53.07
CA GLY A 59 13.28 29.59 -53.20
C GLY A 59 12.21 29.02 -52.23
N SER A 60 11.63 29.66 -51.20
CA SER A 60 11.75 30.96 -50.48
C SER A 60 10.45 31.80 -50.47
N SER A 61 10.03 32.27 -49.27
CA SER A 61 8.97 33.29 -49.01
C SER A 61 7.50 32.84 -49.22
N SER A 62 6.45 33.50 -48.67
CA SER A 62 6.25 34.24 -47.40
C SER A 62 4.76 34.66 -47.21
N ARG A 63 4.34 35.02 -45.98
CA ARG A 63 3.02 35.63 -45.61
C ARG A 63 1.79 34.71 -45.80
N GLY A 64 0.62 34.94 -45.19
CA GLY A 64 0.26 35.84 -44.08
C GLY A 64 -1.26 36.10 -43.94
N SER A 65 -1.79 35.97 -42.71
CA SER A 65 -3.10 36.49 -42.19
C SER A 65 -4.44 36.17 -42.87
N SER A 66 -5.43 35.70 -42.09
CA SER A 66 -6.69 36.44 -41.77
C SER A 66 -7.73 35.56 -41.02
N ARG A 67 -8.88 36.13 -40.61
CA ARG A 67 -9.99 35.48 -39.88
C ARG A 67 -11.30 35.58 -40.69
N ARG A 68 -12.13 34.52 -40.73
CA ARG A 68 -13.51 34.46 -40.16
C ARG A 68 -14.36 33.29 -40.69
N ASP A 69 -15.11 32.71 -39.75
CA ASP A 69 -16.52 32.28 -39.80
C ASP A 69 -17.08 31.49 -41.01
N LEU A 70 -17.38 30.21 -40.79
CA LEU A 70 -18.72 29.65 -41.04
C LEU A 70 -19.03 28.52 -40.03
N LYS A 71 -20.31 28.18 -39.86
CA LYS A 71 -20.82 27.20 -38.88
C LYS A 71 -21.54 26.03 -39.57
N GLU A 72 -21.55 24.89 -38.88
CA GLU A 72 -22.51 23.77 -39.02
C GLU A 72 -22.45 22.94 -40.32
N GLN A 73 -22.76 21.64 -40.36
CA GLN A 73 -23.42 20.78 -39.35
C GLN A 73 -22.99 19.28 -39.45
N ILE A 74 -23.17 18.51 -38.36
CA ILE A 74 -23.35 17.03 -38.28
C ILE A 74 -22.13 16.07 -38.44
N ARG A 75 -21.73 15.50 -37.28
CA ARG A 75 -21.31 14.09 -36.97
C ARG A 75 -20.37 13.31 -37.90
N ASN A 76 -19.23 12.85 -37.35
CA ASN A 76 -19.15 11.48 -36.76
C ASN A 76 -17.83 11.19 -35.99
N ASN A 77 -17.99 10.45 -34.88
CA ASN A 77 -17.13 9.45 -34.22
C ASN A 77 -15.61 9.62 -33.98
N VAL A 78 -15.26 9.46 -32.70
CA VAL A 78 -14.27 8.50 -32.12
C VAL A 78 -12.87 8.38 -32.78
N ALA A 79 -11.87 8.93 -32.11
CA ALA A 79 -10.80 8.20 -31.41
C ALA A 79 -10.06 9.19 -30.48
N LEU A 80 -9.89 8.95 -29.18
CA LEU A 80 -9.04 7.91 -28.56
C LEU A 80 -7.57 7.97 -29.01
N SER A 81 -6.80 8.73 -28.20
CA SER A 81 -5.66 8.17 -27.44
C SER A 81 -4.49 7.63 -28.30
N ASN A 82 -3.51 6.80 -27.88
CA ASN A 82 -3.16 6.15 -26.60
C ASN A 82 -1.76 6.67 -26.13
N LEU A 83 -1.39 6.67 -24.85
CA LEU A 83 -1.01 5.51 -24.01
C LEU A 83 0.08 4.66 -24.74
N GLU A 84 1.23 4.28 -24.16
CA GLU A 84 1.64 4.34 -22.76
C GLU A 84 3.17 4.06 -22.61
N SER A 85 3.93 5.02 -22.03
CA SER A 85 4.91 4.97 -20.89
C SER A 85 5.73 3.73 -20.38
N SER A 86 6.34 3.89 -19.16
CA SER A 86 7.05 2.96 -18.20
C SER A 86 7.37 3.72 -16.87
N ALA A 87 7.45 3.26 -15.59
CA ALA A 87 7.32 2.00 -14.79
C ALA A 87 7.06 2.39 -13.27
N LEU A 88 6.78 1.60 -12.19
CA LEU A 88 6.48 0.18 -11.88
C LEU A 88 6.03 0.08 -10.36
N GLY A 89 5.37 -1.01 -9.90
CA GLY A 89 5.67 -1.63 -8.57
C GLY A 89 4.71 -1.48 -7.35
N ALA A 90 3.45 -1.09 -7.52
CA ALA A 90 2.41 -1.07 -6.47
C ALA A 90 1.16 -1.85 -6.95
N PRO A 91 0.11 -2.11 -6.13
CA PRO A 91 -1.20 -2.40 -6.71
C PRO A 91 -1.55 -1.29 -7.73
N ALA A 92 -1.94 -1.69 -8.93
CA ALA A 92 -2.11 -0.80 -10.06
C ALA A 92 -3.11 0.34 -9.77
N PRO A 93 -2.98 1.52 -10.40
CA PRO A 93 -3.95 2.60 -10.21
C PRO A 93 -5.37 2.09 -10.45
N GLY A 94 -6.27 2.34 -9.49
CA GLY A 94 -7.65 1.85 -9.48
C GLY A 94 -7.93 0.63 -8.61
N LEU A 95 -6.91 -0.10 -8.14
CA LEU A 95 -7.08 -1.25 -7.24
C LEU A 95 -7.43 -0.81 -5.80
N THR A 96 -8.42 -1.46 -5.18
CA THR A 96 -8.99 -1.03 -3.88
C THR A 96 -8.62 -1.97 -2.73
N THR A 97 -7.70 -1.52 -1.87
CA THR A 97 -7.16 -2.25 -0.69
C THR A 97 -7.90 -1.92 0.61
N PHE A 98 -8.12 -2.91 1.46
CA PHE A 98 -8.74 -2.75 2.79
C PHE A 98 -7.72 -2.87 3.94
N PRO A 99 -8.04 -2.39 5.16
CA PRO A 99 -7.12 -2.44 6.30
C PRO A 99 -6.91 -3.85 6.88
N ALA A 100 -5.84 -3.96 7.68
CA ALA A 100 -5.40 -5.16 8.40
C ALA A 100 -6.46 -5.64 9.42
N GLN A 101 -6.53 -6.96 9.68
CA GLN A 101 -7.62 -7.57 10.46
C GLN A 101 -7.17 -8.83 11.23
N ASP A 102 -7.71 -9.03 12.45
CA ASP A 102 -7.47 -10.22 13.29
C ASP A 102 -7.72 -11.58 12.58
N ASP A 103 -8.53 -11.60 11.52
CA ASP A 103 -8.86 -12.76 10.69
C ASP A 103 -8.43 -12.58 9.21
N ALA A 104 -7.38 -11.80 8.93
CA ALA A 104 -6.90 -11.55 7.57
C ALA A 104 -6.47 -12.83 6.82
N ARG A 105 -6.07 -13.89 7.55
CA ARG A 105 -5.51 -15.17 7.04
C ARG A 105 -6.58 -16.15 6.52
N ARG A 106 -7.53 -15.64 5.75
CA ARG A 106 -8.63 -16.40 5.13
C ARG A 106 -8.71 -16.17 3.63
N ILE A 107 -9.37 -17.10 2.94
CA ILE A 107 -9.79 -16.97 1.54
C ILE A 107 -11.28 -17.34 1.42
N LEU A 108 -11.99 -16.67 0.51
CA LEU A 108 -13.36 -16.99 0.16
C LEU A 108 -13.38 -18.17 -0.81
N VAL A 109 -14.26 -19.14 -0.55
CA VAL A 109 -14.41 -20.38 -1.30
C VAL A 109 -15.84 -20.46 -1.84
N ALA A 110 -15.99 -20.44 -3.17
CA ALA A 110 -17.27 -20.65 -3.84
C ALA A 110 -17.35 -22.08 -4.39
N THR A 111 -18.45 -22.81 -4.14
CA THR A 111 -18.65 -24.21 -4.56
C THR A 111 -19.93 -24.40 -5.37
N HIS A 112 -20.31 -25.65 -5.66
CA HIS A 112 -21.59 -26.00 -6.29
C HIS A 112 -22.82 -25.89 -5.37
N SER A 113 -22.63 -25.51 -4.11
CA SER A 113 -23.66 -25.56 -3.07
C SER A 113 -23.51 -24.46 -2.01
N LYS A 114 -22.28 -23.96 -1.77
CA LYS A 114 -21.92 -23.06 -0.66
C LYS A 114 -21.00 -21.92 -1.08
N LEU A 115 -21.09 -20.81 -0.35
CA LEU A 115 -20.11 -19.74 -0.27
C LEU A 115 -19.59 -19.70 1.17
N ALA A 116 -18.27 -19.77 1.36
CA ALA A 116 -17.67 -19.97 2.68
C ALA A 116 -16.32 -19.26 2.83
N TRP A 117 -15.97 -18.89 4.06
CA TRP A 117 -14.58 -18.57 4.42
C TRP A 117 -13.79 -19.83 4.72
N TYR A 118 -12.51 -19.83 4.33
CA TYR A 118 -11.52 -20.77 4.80
C TYR A 118 -10.33 -20.03 5.41
N ASN A 119 -10.18 -20.07 6.73
CA ASN A 119 -8.96 -19.59 7.40
C ASN A 119 -7.86 -20.65 7.27
N TYR A 120 -6.81 -20.31 6.53
CA TYR A 120 -5.74 -21.24 6.17
C TYR A 120 -4.60 -21.31 7.20
N GLU A 121 -4.60 -20.46 8.22
CA GLU A 121 -3.72 -20.61 9.39
C GLU A 121 -4.33 -21.61 10.39
N LEU A 122 -5.62 -21.44 10.72
CA LEU A 122 -6.39 -22.22 11.70
C LEU A 122 -7.00 -23.52 11.16
N ASP A 123 -6.99 -23.71 9.84
CA ASP A 123 -7.66 -24.82 9.12
C ASP A 123 -9.19 -24.87 9.37
N HIS A 124 -9.82 -23.70 9.46
CA HIS A 124 -11.23 -23.53 9.81
C HIS A 124 -12.06 -23.12 8.59
N PHE A 125 -13.17 -23.83 8.35
CA PHE A 125 -14.09 -23.59 7.24
C PHE A 125 -15.45 -23.13 7.76
N THR A 126 -15.90 -21.95 7.37
CA THR A 126 -17.11 -21.30 7.89
C THR A 126 -18.04 -20.93 6.73
N ILE A 127 -19.21 -21.57 6.68
CA ILE A 127 -20.23 -21.28 5.66
C ILE A 127 -20.78 -19.87 5.91
N ILE A 128 -20.78 -19.04 4.86
CA ILE A 128 -21.41 -17.72 4.86
C ILE A 128 -22.85 -17.87 4.38
N HIS A 129 -23.04 -18.57 3.25
CA HIS A 129 -24.34 -18.68 2.58
C HIS A 129 -24.41 -19.96 1.71
N GLU A 130 -25.56 -20.59 1.63
CA GLU A 130 -25.79 -21.82 0.86
C GLU A 130 -27.22 -21.88 0.30
N GLY A 131 -27.49 -22.79 -0.65
CA GLY A 131 -28.86 -23.05 -1.16
C GLY A 131 -29.25 -22.35 -2.46
N GLU A 132 -28.67 -21.19 -2.81
CA GLU A 132 -28.89 -20.50 -4.11
C GLU A 132 -28.15 -21.16 -5.30
N GLY A 133 -27.98 -22.48 -5.27
CA GLY A 133 -27.35 -23.28 -6.31
C GLY A 133 -25.83 -23.14 -6.36
N ILE A 134 -25.30 -22.97 -7.58
CA ILE A 134 -23.86 -23.00 -7.86
C ILE A 134 -23.28 -21.58 -7.80
N TYR A 135 -22.25 -21.38 -6.97
CA TYR A 135 -21.58 -20.09 -6.79
C TYR A 135 -20.36 -19.91 -7.70
N TYR A 136 -20.18 -18.69 -8.22
CA TYR A 136 -19.04 -18.25 -9.03
C TYR A 136 -18.72 -16.76 -8.77
N GLY A 137 -17.59 -16.28 -9.30
CA GLY A 137 -17.10 -14.92 -9.03
C GLY A 137 -16.75 -14.69 -7.55
N GLY A 138 -16.52 -13.43 -7.20
CA GLY A 138 -16.28 -13.00 -5.81
C GLY A 138 -15.51 -11.69 -5.73
N PHE A 139 -16.21 -10.59 -5.44
CA PHE A 139 -15.61 -9.27 -5.22
C PHE A 139 -16.38 -8.50 -4.13
N SER A 140 -15.75 -7.54 -3.48
CA SER A 140 -16.32 -6.79 -2.35
C SER A 140 -17.36 -5.75 -2.78
N GLY A 141 -18.33 -5.46 -1.90
CA GLY A 141 -19.27 -4.35 -2.09
C GLY A 141 -18.65 -2.97 -1.84
N ASP A 142 -19.48 -1.98 -1.51
CA ASP A 142 -19.07 -0.63 -1.11
C ASP A 142 -19.26 -0.36 0.40
N GLN A 143 -20.21 -1.04 1.03
CA GLN A 143 -20.39 -1.05 2.49
C GLN A 143 -19.10 -1.55 3.17
N ILE A 144 -18.44 -0.65 3.89
CA ILE A 144 -17.28 -0.93 4.73
C ILE A 144 -17.57 -0.57 6.19
N ASP A 145 -17.09 -1.40 7.11
CA ASP A 145 -17.27 -1.23 8.55
C ASP A 145 -16.39 -0.10 9.13
N LEU A 146 -16.43 0.07 10.46
CA LEU A 146 -15.61 1.08 11.16
C LEU A 146 -14.10 0.77 11.14
N ALA A 147 -13.69 -0.46 10.81
CA ALA A 147 -12.30 -0.84 10.57
C ALA A 147 -11.90 -0.69 9.09
N GLY A 148 -12.84 -0.37 8.20
CA GLY A 148 -12.63 -0.23 6.76
C GLY A 148 -12.70 -1.56 5.99
N VAL A 149 -13.19 -2.64 6.60
CA VAL A 149 -13.34 -3.96 5.97
C VAL A 149 -14.73 -4.08 5.35
N PRO A 150 -14.90 -4.72 4.17
CA PRO A 150 -16.22 -4.90 3.57
C PRO A 150 -17.22 -5.61 4.49
N GLU A 151 -18.43 -5.05 4.62
CA GLU A 151 -19.57 -5.74 5.24
C GLU A 151 -20.23 -6.72 4.27
N THR A 152 -20.04 -6.56 2.94
CA THR A 152 -20.70 -7.33 1.88
C THR A 152 -19.74 -7.89 0.82
N VAL A 153 -20.14 -9.01 0.22
CA VAL A 153 -19.49 -9.64 -0.94
C VAL A 153 -20.51 -9.92 -2.04
N TRP A 154 -20.14 -9.62 -3.27
CA TRP A 154 -20.90 -9.94 -4.48
C TRP A 154 -20.44 -11.27 -5.07
N ALA A 155 -21.37 -12.19 -5.31
CA ALA A 155 -21.14 -13.48 -5.93
C ALA A 155 -22.23 -13.82 -6.96
N ILE A 156 -21.88 -14.59 -7.99
CA ILE A 156 -22.85 -15.16 -8.92
C ILE A 156 -23.57 -16.34 -8.25
N SER A 157 -24.90 -16.36 -8.33
CA SER A 157 -25.73 -17.57 -8.17
C SER A 157 -26.25 -18.02 -9.53
N ARG A 158 -26.23 -19.33 -9.78
CA ARG A 158 -26.78 -19.92 -11.01
C ARG A 158 -27.32 -21.35 -10.82
N PRO A 159 -28.34 -21.75 -11.61
CA PRO A 159 -28.99 -23.05 -11.51
C PRO A 159 -28.08 -24.23 -11.92
N HIS A 160 -28.45 -25.43 -11.47
CA HIS A 160 -27.67 -26.64 -11.71
C HIS A 160 -27.74 -27.10 -13.17
N ASN A 161 -26.58 -27.23 -13.81
CA ASN A 161 -26.43 -27.50 -15.26
C ASN A 161 -27.10 -28.76 -15.81
N TRP A 162 -27.52 -29.69 -14.94
CA TRP A 162 -28.16 -30.96 -15.30
C TRP A 162 -29.54 -31.14 -14.66
N LYS A 163 -29.95 -30.21 -13.79
CA LYS A 163 -31.27 -30.09 -13.14
C LYS A 163 -31.63 -28.61 -12.97
N PRO A 164 -31.77 -27.82 -14.05
CA PRO A 164 -32.11 -26.41 -13.93
C PRO A 164 -33.55 -26.25 -13.45
N THR A 165 -33.73 -25.72 -12.24
CA THR A 165 -35.04 -25.29 -11.69
C THR A 165 -35.50 -23.94 -12.26
N THR A 166 -34.56 -23.19 -12.83
CA THR A 166 -34.75 -21.89 -13.50
C THR A 166 -33.69 -21.75 -14.59
N SER A 167 -33.82 -20.73 -15.44
CA SER A 167 -32.79 -20.30 -16.38
C SER A 167 -32.24 -18.90 -16.07
N LYS A 168 -32.65 -18.29 -14.94
CA LYS A 168 -32.12 -17.00 -14.47
C LYS A 168 -30.83 -17.21 -13.68
N GLU A 169 -29.88 -16.32 -13.88
CA GLU A 169 -28.64 -16.21 -13.10
C GLU A 169 -28.62 -14.84 -12.40
N TRP A 170 -28.00 -14.77 -11.22
CA TRP A 170 -28.08 -13.61 -10.33
C TRP A 170 -26.70 -13.18 -9.86
N LEU A 171 -26.48 -11.88 -9.74
CA LEU A 171 -25.52 -11.31 -8.81
C LEU A 171 -26.21 -11.15 -7.46
N LEU A 172 -25.66 -11.79 -6.42
CA LEU A 172 -26.13 -11.68 -5.04
C LEU A 172 -25.13 -10.84 -4.24
N GLU A 173 -25.59 -9.79 -3.57
CA GLU A 173 -24.84 -9.15 -2.50
C GLU A 173 -25.17 -9.84 -1.19
N ILE A 174 -24.17 -10.46 -0.57
CA ILE A 174 -24.29 -11.27 0.64
C ILE A 174 -23.54 -10.55 1.75
N ASN A 175 -24.21 -10.28 2.87
CA ASN A 175 -23.57 -9.75 4.06
C ASN A 175 -22.63 -10.81 4.65
N ILE A 176 -21.36 -10.45 4.80
CA ILE A 176 -20.25 -11.39 5.11
C ILE A 176 -20.36 -11.99 6.52
N VAL A 177 -21.06 -11.31 7.44
CA VAL A 177 -21.18 -11.71 8.86
C VAL A 177 -22.45 -12.52 9.13
N THR A 178 -23.56 -12.17 8.48
CA THR A 178 -24.88 -12.78 8.72
C THR A 178 -25.28 -13.83 7.68
N GLY A 179 -24.68 -13.80 6.49
CA GLY A 179 -25.10 -14.59 5.34
C GLY A 179 -26.33 -14.05 4.61
N GLU A 180 -26.95 -12.97 5.08
CA GLU A 180 -28.17 -12.44 4.46
C GLU A 180 -27.90 -11.84 3.07
N VAL A 181 -28.71 -12.23 2.08
CA VAL A 181 -28.71 -11.61 0.74
C VAL A 181 -29.38 -10.24 0.85
N GLN A 182 -28.59 -9.16 0.76
CA GLN A 182 -29.08 -7.78 0.80
C GLN A 182 -29.65 -7.36 -0.56
N HIS A 183 -28.93 -7.63 -1.65
CA HIS A 183 -29.31 -7.27 -3.02
C HIS A 183 -29.25 -8.49 -3.96
N ARG A 184 -30.11 -8.49 -4.99
CA ARG A 184 -30.19 -9.55 -6.00
C ARG A 184 -30.49 -8.96 -7.37
N GLU A 185 -29.47 -8.89 -8.23
CA GLU A 185 -29.58 -8.33 -9.57
C GLU A 185 -29.52 -9.42 -10.65
N PRO A 186 -30.42 -9.42 -11.65
CA PRO A 186 -30.46 -10.45 -12.69
C PRO A 186 -29.36 -10.21 -13.74
N ILE A 187 -28.47 -11.20 -13.95
CA ILE A 187 -27.47 -11.12 -15.01
C ILE A 187 -28.12 -11.52 -16.34
N PRO A 188 -28.11 -10.67 -17.40
CA PRO A 188 -28.61 -11.05 -18.73
C PRO A 188 -27.55 -11.86 -19.51
N SER A 189 -27.14 -12.96 -18.88
CA SER A 189 -26.09 -13.89 -19.29
C SER A 189 -26.65 -15.31 -19.29
N ARG A 190 -25.95 -16.24 -19.94
CA ARG A 190 -26.21 -17.67 -19.77
C ARG A 190 -24.90 -18.37 -19.39
N PHE A 191 -24.98 -19.25 -18.39
CA PHE A 191 -23.86 -20.11 -18.01
C PHE A 191 -22.66 -19.31 -17.46
N THR A 192 -22.87 -18.19 -16.78
CA THR A 192 -21.82 -17.27 -16.28
C THR A 192 -20.77 -18.03 -15.45
N HIS A 193 -19.49 -17.90 -15.79
CA HIS A 193 -18.38 -18.54 -15.03
C HIS A 193 -17.65 -17.61 -14.07
N ASP A 194 -17.65 -16.30 -14.32
CA ASP A 194 -16.79 -15.39 -13.58
C ASP A 194 -17.34 -13.97 -13.61
N THR A 195 -17.11 -13.24 -12.51
CA THR A 195 -17.38 -11.81 -12.36
C THR A 195 -16.25 -11.16 -11.58
N VAL A 196 -15.69 -10.10 -12.18
CA VAL A 196 -14.56 -9.36 -11.62
C VAL A 196 -14.88 -7.88 -11.63
N ARG A 197 -14.66 -7.21 -10.49
CA ARG A 197 -14.79 -5.75 -10.36
C ARG A 197 -13.42 -5.10 -10.60
N TYR A 198 -13.43 -3.89 -11.15
CA TYR A 198 -12.28 -3.00 -11.22
C TYR A 198 -12.79 -1.56 -11.16
N GLY A 199 -12.48 -0.84 -10.07
CA GLY A 199 -13.10 0.45 -9.75
C GLY A 199 -14.64 0.39 -9.71
N ASN A 200 -15.28 1.23 -10.53
CA ASN A 200 -16.75 1.34 -10.63
C ASN A 200 -17.34 0.54 -11.82
N ARG A 201 -16.62 -0.49 -12.27
CA ARG A 201 -17.08 -1.44 -13.31
C ARG A 201 -17.00 -2.88 -12.81
N VAL A 202 -17.97 -3.69 -13.23
CA VAL A 202 -17.95 -5.14 -13.10
C VAL A 202 -17.95 -5.74 -14.50
N TYR A 203 -17.16 -6.79 -14.72
CA TYR A 203 -17.11 -7.54 -15.97
C TYR A 203 -17.55 -8.98 -15.72
N ALA A 204 -18.50 -9.49 -16.51
CA ALA A 204 -19.05 -10.85 -16.37
C ALA A 204 -18.81 -11.70 -17.62
N ALA A 205 -18.39 -12.95 -17.45
CA ALA A 205 -18.12 -13.89 -18.54
C ALA A 205 -19.39 -14.67 -18.94
N ASP A 206 -20.10 -14.21 -19.97
CA ASP A 206 -21.31 -14.83 -20.56
C ASP A 206 -20.91 -16.00 -21.48
N CYS A 207 -20.54 -17.12 -20.86
CA CYS A 207 -20.03 -18.31 -21.55
C CYS A 207 -21.01 -18.91 -22.57
N GLY A 208 -22.31 -18.81 -22.29
CA GLY A 208 -23.37 -19.48 -23.04
C GLY A 208 -23.61 -18.87 -24.42
N GLU A 209 -23.27 -17.58 -24.59
CA GLU A 209 -23.33 -16.89 -25.88
C GLU A 209 -21.91 -16.56 -26.42
N GLY A 210 -20.92 -16.36 -25.53
CA GLY A 210 -19.51 -16.10 -25.87
C GLY A 210 -19.01 -14.68 -25.52
N HIS A 211 -19.73 -13.97 -24.66
CA HIS A 211 -19.58 -12.52 -24.53
C HIS A 211 -18.97 -12.08 -23.19
N ILE A 212 -18.56 -10.82 -23.12
CA ILE A 212 -18.28 -10.15 -21.85
C ILE A 212 -19.31 -9.06 -21.65
N LEU A 213 -20.01 -9.07 -20.51
CA LEU A 213 -20.88 -7.98 -20.09
C LEU A 213 -20.05 -6.98 -19.27
N GLU A 214 -20.18 -5.69 -19.55
CA GLU A 214 -19.75 -4.63 -18.64
C GLU A 214 -20.97 -4.08 -17.92
N LEU A 215 -20.88 -4.05 -16.59
CA LEU A 215 -21.91 -3.55 -15.69
C LEU A 215 -21.37 -2.39 -14.87
N GLU A 216 -22.26 -1.45 -14.54
CA GLU A 216 -21.99 -0.36 -13.60
C GLU A 216 -21.99 -0.87 -12.16
N PHE A 217 -21.13 -0.32 -11.30
CA PHE A 217 -21.14 -0.59 -9.86
C PHE A 217 -21.59 0.68 -9.09
N PRO A 218 -22.44 0.57 -8.05
CA PRO A 218 -23.03 -0.64 -7.47
C PRO A 218 -24.33 -1.12 -8.15
N SER A 219 -24.87 -0.36 -9.11
CA SER A 219 -26.21 -0.57 -9.67
C SER A 219 -26.41 -1.89 -10.45
N MET A 220 -25.33 -2.54 -10.88
CA MET A 220 -25.29 -3.69 -11.79
C MET A 220 -26.04 -3.48 -13.12
N ASN A 221 -26.31 -2.22 -13.50
CA ASN A 221 -26.85 -1.88 -14.81
C ASN A 221 -25.87 -2.32 -15.91
N VAL A 222 -26.31 -3.14 -16.86
CA VAL A 222 -25.46 -3.51 -18.00
C VAL A 222 -25.28 -2.30 -18.92
N LEU A 223 -24.04 -1.84 -19.03
CA LEU A 223 -23.63 -0.70 -19.84
C LEU A 223 -23.39 -1.09 -21.30
N ARG A 224 -22.76 -2.25 -21.52
CA ARG A 224 -22.55 -2.84 -22.85
C ARG A 224 -22.28 -4.34 -22.79
N ARG A 225 -22.49 -5.01 -23.93
CA ARG A 225 -22.06 -6.38 -24.20
C ARG A 225 -20.95 -6.33 -25.26
N MET A 226 -19.83 -6.98 -25.00
CA MET A 226 -18.71 -7.14 -25.92
C MET A 226 -18.83 -8.50 -26.62
N GLU A 227 -19.22 -8.50 -27.90
CA GLU A 227 -19.47 -9.71 -28.69
C GLU A 227 -18.16 -10.19 -29.36
N LEU A 228 -17.20 -10.60 -28.52
CA LEU A 228 -15.80 -10.86 -28.92
C LEU A 228 -15.46 -12.32 -29.23
N PHE A 229 -16.16 -13.27 -28.60
CA PHE A 229 -15.86 -14.70 -28.70
C PHE A 229 -17.11 -15.51 -29.01
N THR A 230 -16.91 -16.77 -29.38
CA THR A 230 -17.98 -17.75 -29.59
C THR A 230 -18.19 -18.64 -28.37
N LEU A 231 -19.39 -19.20 -28.23
CA LEU A 231 -19.70 -20.32 -27.33
C LEU A 231 -18.69 -21.49 -27.42
N LYS A 232 -18.01 -21.69 -28.57
CA LYS A 232 -16.99 -22.72 -28.72
C LYS A 232 -15.66 -22.35 -28.04
N GLU A 233 -15.29 -21.08 -28.06
CA GLU A 233 -14.09 -20.58 -27.37
C GLU A 233 -14.28 -20.57 -25.85
N HIS A 234 -15.52 -20.30 -25.41
CA HIS A 234 -15.96 -20.35 -24.00
C HIS A 234 -15.03 -19.51 -23.11
N VAL A 235 -15.25 -18.19 -23.12
CA VAL A 235 -14.64 -17.26 -22.16
C VAL A 235 -15.00 -17.69 -20.74
N ASN A 236 -14.00 -17.93 -19.91
CA ASN A 236 -14.12 -18.71 -18.67
C ASN A 236 -13.66 -17.95 -17.42
N THR A 237 -12.61 -17.14 -17.53
CA THR A 237 -12.06 -16.32 -16.44
C THR A 237 -11.65 -14.98 -17.00
N LEU A 238 -11.84 -13.90 -16.24
CA LEU A 238 -11.52 -12.53 -16.63
C LEU A 238 -10.44 -11.96 -15.70
N SER A 239 -9.58 -11.09 -16.24
CA SER A 239 -8.54 -10.43 -15.47
C SER A 239 -8.31 -9.00 -16.01
N PRO A 240 -9.07 -8.00 -15.54
CA PRO A 240 -8.86 -6.59 -15.88
C PRO A 240 -7.48 -6.14 -15.41
N THR A 241 -6.93 -5.12 -16.06
CA THR A 241 -5.57 -4.60 -15.80
C THR A 241 -5.63 -3.13 -15.42
N GLY A 242 -4.54 -2.61 -14.87
CA GLY A 242 -4.40 -1.19 -14.50
C GLY A 242 -4.44 -0.19 -15.66
N ASN A 243 -4.35 -0.64 -16.92
CA ASN A 243 -4.19 0.23 -18.08
C ASN A 243 -5.35 0.15 -19.09
N GLY A 244 -6.55 -0.16 -18.62
CA GLY A 244 -7.74 -0.22 -19.48
C GLY A 244 -7.76 -1.40 -20.45
N THR A 245 -6.98 -2.45 -20.20
CA THR A 245 -7.10 -3.73 -20.91
C THR A 245 -7.64 -4.83 -20.00
N LEU A 246 -8.12 -5.94 -20.58
CA LEU A 246 -8.58 -7.12 -19.85
C LEU A 246 -8.10 -8.39 -20.53
N TRP A 247 -7.60 -9.34 -19.73
CA TRP A 247 -7.26 -10.69 -20.18
C TRP A 247 -8.45 -11.65 -19.98
N ALA A 248 -8.89 -12.27 -21.06
CA ALA A 248 -9.93 -13.29 -21.07
C ALA A 248 -9.33 -14.68 -21.32
N MET A 249 -9.55 -15.61 -20.40
CA MET A 249 -9.16 -17.02 -20.56
C MET A 249 -10.24 -17.75 -21.38
N LEU A 250 -9.91 -18.14 -22.61
CA LEU A 250 -10.75 -18.94 -23.51
C LEU A 250 -10.36 -20.41 -23.35
N HIS A 251 -11.29 -21.26 -22.88
CA HIS A 251 -10.94 -22.65 -22.54
C HIS A 251 -11.01 -23.64 -23.70
N ASN A 252 -11.62 -23.24 -24.84
CA ASN A 252 -11.74 -23.96 -26.13
C ASN A 252 -12.22 -25.43 -26.10
N LEU A 253 -12.62 -25.95 -24.93
CA LEU A 253 -12.75 -27.38 -24.60
C LEU A 253 -11.47 -28.21 -24.93
N GLY A 254 -10.31 -27.55 -24.96
CA GLY A 254 -9.02 -28.11 -25.40
C GLY A 254 -7.86 -27.17 -25.02
N PRO A 255 -6.85 -26.97 -25.89
CA PRO A 255 -5.77 -26.01 -25.62
C PRO A 255 -6.30 -24.59 -25.43
N SER A 256 -6.03 -24.00 -24.27
CA SER A 256 -6.53 -22.70 -23.87
C SER A 256 -5.74 -21.54 -24.46
N ILE A 257 -6.41 -20.40 -24.58
CA ILE A 257 -5.88 -19.13 -25.09
C ILE A 257 -6.16 -18.03 -24.07
N LEU A 258 -5.18 -17.16 -23.81
CA LEU A 258 -5.42 -15.87 -23.17
C LEU A 258 -5.58 -14.81 -24.27
N ALA A 259 -6.73 -14.14 -24.33
CA ALA A 259 -7.00 -13.03 -25.24
C ALA A 259 -6.92 -11.70 -24.48
N GLU A 260 -6.16 -10.74 -24.98
CA GLU A 260 -6.07 -9.38 -24.42
C GLU A 260 -7.09 -8.48 -25.12
N ILE A 261 -7.83 -7.68 -24.37
CA ILE A 261 -8.96 -6.87 -24.83
C ILE A 261 -8.71 -5.42 -24.47
N ASP A 262 -8.83 -4.52 -25.43
CA ASP A 262 -8.93 -3.07 -25.24
C ASP A 262 -10.33 -2.77 -24.69
N LEU A 263 -10.44 -2.36 -23.42
CA LEU A 263 -11.74 -2.13 -22.80
C LEU A 263 -12.41 -0.92 -23.42
N ASP A 264 -11.73 0.22 -23.56
CA ASP A 264 -12.33 1.44 -24.12
C ASP A 264 -12.88 1.20 -25.53
N ALA A 265 -12.07 0.65 -26.43
CA ALA A 265 -12.50 0.35 -27.80
C ALA A 265 -13.35 -0.93 -27.92
N GLY A 266 -13.49 -1.73 -26.85
CA GLY A 266 -14.31 -2.93 -26.80
C GLY A 266 -13.92 -4.00 -27.81
N ARG A 267 -12.62 -4.26 -27.99
CA ARG A 267 -12.07 -5.11 -29.07
C ARG A 267 -10.87 -5.94 -28.61
N GLU A 268 -10.63 -7.06 -29.27
CA GLU A 268 -9.40 -7.85 -29.05
C GLU A 268 -8.15 -7.11 -29.55
N ILE A 269 -7.05 -7.20 -28.79
CA ILE A 269 -5.70 -6.71 -29.12
C ILE A 269 -4.84 -7.84 -29.67
N ARG A 270 -4.73 -8.96 -28.94
CA ARG A 270 -3.89 -10.13 -29.29
C ARG A 270 -4.28 -11.38 -28.52
N ARG A 271 -3.74 -12.53 -28.93
CA ARG A 271 -3.89 -13.84 -28.27
C ARG A 271 -2.54 -14.48 -27.92
N LEU A 272 -2.47 -15.09 -26.74
CA LEU A 272 -1.40 -15.97 -26.30
C LEU A 272 -1.94 -17.42 -26.27
N PRO A 273 -1.52 -18.29 -27.20
CA PRO A 273 -2.03 -19.66 -27.29
C PRO A 273 -1.24 -20.67 -26.44
N ASN A 274 -1.85 -21.85 -26.20
CA ASN A 274 -1.27 -22.99 -25.49
C ASN A 274 -1.05 -22.77 -23.98
N ILE A 275 -2.02 -22.12 -23.32
CA ILE A 275 -1.99 -21.79 -21.88
C ILE A 275 -2.32 -23.01 -20.98
N GLY A 276 -2.04 -24.23 -21.44
CA GLY A 276 -2.55 -25.50 -20.89
C GLY A 276 -3.86 -25.96 -21.53
N ASP A 277 -4.46 -27.02 -20.99
CA ASP A 277 -5.70 -27.62 -21.48
C ASP A 277 -6.87 -27.34 -20.53
N LYS A 278 -7.97 -26.81 -21.11
CA LYS A 278 -9.19 -26.37 -20.41
C LYS A 278 -8.89 -25.49 -19.19
N SER A 279 -7.91 -24.61 -19.32
CA SER A 279 -7.38 -23.80 -18.22
C SER A 279 -8.41 -22.86 -17.59
N HIS A 280 -8.25 -22.63 -16.29
CA HIS A 280 -9.06 -21.75 -15.45
C HIS A 280 -8.14 -20.85 -14.59
N GLY A 281 -8.63 -19.69 -14.14
CA GLY A 281 -7.83 -18.79 -13.30
C GLY A 281 -6.82 -17.96 -14.10
N ALA A 282 -6.76 -16.65 -13.82
CA ALA A 282 -5.89 -15.71 -14.52
C ALA A 282 -5.41 -14.60 -13.56
N VAL A 283 -4.58 -14.96 -12.59
CA VAL A 283 -4.15 -14.04 -11.52
C VAL A 283 -2.83 -13.36 -11.91
N GLN A 284 -2.87 -12.04 -12.11
CA GLN A 284 -1.71 -11.22 -12.43
C GLN A 284 -0.73 -11.15 -11.25
N TRP A 285 0.53 -11.45 -11.54
CA TRP A 285 1.62 -11.56 -10.56
C TRP A 285 2.96 -11.20 -11.22
N ARG A 286 3.55 -10.07 -10.81
CA ARG A 286 4.93 -9.66 -11.16
C ARG A 286 5.28 -9.80 -12.66
N GLY A 287 4.52 -9.15 -13.54
CA GLY A 287 4.76 -9.21 -15.00
C GLY A 287 4.45 -10.58 -15.63
N SER A 288 3.54 -11.34 -15.03
CA SER A 288 3.08 -12.66 -15.49
C SER A 288 1.64 -12.91 -15.02
N ILE A 289 0.97 -13.91 -15.59
CA ILE A 289 -0.30 -14.45 -15.11
C ILE A 289 -0.07 -15.85 -14.55
N ILE A 290 -0.48 -16.10 -13.31
CA ILE A 290 -0.63 -17.44 -12.75
C ILE A 290 -1.97 -18.00 -13.23
N SER A 291 -1.96 -19.23 -13.73
CA SER A 291 -3.14 -19.91 -14.28
C SER A 291 -3.11 -21.41 -13.98
N LEU A 292 -4.27 -22.05 -14.03
CA LEU A 292 -4.40 -23.49 -13.82
C LEU A 292 -4.51 -24.19 -15.18
N ASN A 293 -3.55 -25.05 -15.53
CA ASN A 293 -3.71 -26.04 -16.59
C ASN A 293 -4.56 -27.19 -16.04
N SER A 294 -5.88 -26.97 -16.02
CA SER A 294 -6.84 -27.74 -15.23
C SER A 294 -6.84 -29.22 -15.56
N ASP A 295 -7.00 -29.60 -16.84
CA ASP A 295 -7.14 -31.02 -17.23
C ASP A 295 -5.85 -31.84 -16.97
N ASN A 296 -4.68 -31.19 -16.93
CA ASN A 296 -3.40 -31.82 -16.58
C ASN A 296 -3.06 -31.70 -15.08
N ALA A 297 -3.97 -31.17 -14.26
CA ALA A 297 -3.79 -30.92 -12.82
C ALA A 297 -2.55 -30.07 -12.45
N ALA A 298 -2.19 -29.08 -13.28
CA ALA A 298 -0.93 -28.34 -13.16
C ALA A 298 -1.10 -26.82 -12.92
N LEU A 299 -0.24 -26.25 -12.08
CA LEU A 299 -0.11 -24.81 -11.84
C LEU A 299 0.90 -24.22 -12.83
N MET A 300 0.49 -23.19 -13.56
CA MET A 300 1.27 -22.55 -14.61
C MET A 300 1.54 -21.08 -14.31
N LYS A 301 2.66 -20.58 -14.83
CA LYS A 301 2.96 -19.16 -14.96
C LYS A 301 3.09 -18.82 -16.45
N VAL A 302 2.52 -17.70 -16.86
CA VAL A 302 2.53 -17.19 -18.24
C VAL A 302 3.17 -15.81 -18.24
N ASN A 303 4.30 -15.61 -18.91
CA ASN A 303 4.78 -14.24 -19.16
C ASN A 303 3.93 -13.61 -20.28
N THR A 304 3.26 -12.49 -19.96
CA THR A 304 2.25 -11.84 -20.82
C THR A 304 2.86 -11.12 -22.02
N GLU A 305 4.16 -10.81 -22.00
CA GLU A 305 4.86 -10.19 -23.13
C GLU A 305 5.20 -11.22 -24.21
N THR A 306 5.83 -12.33 -23.82
CA THR A 306 6.37 -13.35 -24.75
C THR A 306 5.45 -14.54 -24.98
N GLY A 307 4.36 -14.67 -24.23
CA GLY A 307 3.47 -15.85 -24.25
C GLY A 307 4.09 -17.14 -23.72
N ARG A 308 5.29 -17.08 -23.11
CA ARG A 308 5.99 -18.27 -22.60
C ARG A 308 5.31 -18.78 -21.33
N THR A 309 5.02 -20.09 -21.33
CA THR A 309 4.44 -20.82 -20.21
C THR A 309 5.50 -21.61 -19.45
N GLU A 310 5.47 -21.53 -18.12
CA GLU A 310 6.31 -22.27 -17.18
C GLU A 310 5.41 -23.10 -16.25
N GLN A 311 5.67 -24.40 -16.12
CA GLN A 311 4.93 -25.27 -15.20
C GLN A 311 5.61 -25.22 -13.83
N LEU A 312 4.92 -24.63 -12.85
CA LEU A 312 5.41 -24.45 -11.48
C LEU A 312 5.23 -25.72 -10.64
N TRP A 313 4.08 -26.41 -10.81
CA TRP A 313 3.70 -27.59 -10.05
C TRP A 313 2.68 -28.45 -10.80
N GLN A 314 2.53 -29.73 -10.43
CA GLN A 314 1.51 -30.63 -10.96
C GLN A 314 1.14 -31.72 -9.94
N ASP A 315 -0.15 -32.06 -9.89
CA ASP A 315 -0.62 -33.23 -9.15
C ASP A 315 -0.57 -34.48 -10.03
N ASN A 316 0.40 -35.36 -9.77
CA ASN A 316 0.60 -36.59 -10.55
C ASN A 316 -0.42 -37.70 -10.24
N ARG A 317 -1.37 -37.49 -9.31
CA ARG A 317 -2.41 -38.48 -8.99
C ARG A 317 -3.40 -38.58 -10.16
N GLU A 318 -3.75 -39.80 -10.56
CA GLU A 318 -4.72 -40.03 -11.64
C GLU A 318 -6.03 -39.24 -11.45
N LYS A 319 -6.55 -38.71 -12.57
CA LYS A 319 -7.91 -38.16 -12.67
C LYS A 319 -8.15 -37.04 -11.65
N ARG A 320 -7.17 -36.16 -11.50
CA ARG A 320 -7.30 -34.86 -10.82
C ARG A 320 -7.45 -33.73 -11.83
N TYR A 321 -7.99 -32.60 -11.39
CA TYR A 321 -7.96 -31.34 -12.11
C TYR A 321 -7.96 -30.17 -11.13
N LEU A 322 -7.43 -29.03 -11.57
CA LEU A 322 -7.38 -27.81 -10.74
C LEU A 322 -8.52 -26.85 -11.08
N LYS A 323 -9.10 -26.20 -10.07
CA LYS A 323 -10.08 -25.12 -10.24
C LYS A 323 -10.09 -24.18 -9.03
N GLY A 324 -10.41 -22.90 -9.25
CA GLY A 324 -10.30 -21.83 -8.27
C GLY A 324 -8.83 -21.47 -8.00
N LEU A 325 -8.49 -20.19 -8.12
CA LEU A 325 -7.12 -19.69 -7.94
C LEU A 325 -7.18 -18.26 -7.40
N CYS A 326 -6.46 -18.00 -6.31
CA CYS A 326 -6.06 -16.66 -5.88
C CYS A 326 -4.59 -16.66 -5.46
N VAL A 327 -3.97 -15.48 -5.35
CA VAL A 327 -2.60 -15.34 -4.86
C VAL A 327 -2.59 -14.31 -3.74
N VAL A 328 -2.16 -14.72 -2.54
CA VAL A 328 -2.03 -13.85 -1.36
C VAL A 328 -0.59 -13.93 -0.87
N ASP A 329 0.06 -12.80 -0.65
CA ASP A 329 1.45 -12.69 -0.17
C ASP A 329 2.45 -13.52 -1.00
N ASP A 330 2.35 -13.48 -2.33
CA ASP A 330 3.13 -14.33 -3.25
C ASP A 330 2.98 -15.86 -3.01
N VAL A 331 1.88 -16.31 -2.41
CA VAL A 331 1.50 -17.72 -2.25
C VAL A 331 0.23 -17.96 -3.06
N ALA A 332 0.28 -18.89 -4.02
CA ALA A 332 -0.87 -19.30 -4.81
C ALA A 332 -1.70 -20.35 -4.06
N PHE A 333 -2.99 -20.06 -3.87
CA PHE A 333 -3.97 -20.97 -3.31
C PHE A 333 -4.88 -21.47 -4.43
N PHE A 334 -4.99 -22.79 -4.58
CA PHE A 334 -5.79 -23.39 -5.66
C PHE A 334 -6.52 -24.66 -5.24
N GLY A 335 -7.72 -24.88 -5.78
CA GLY A 335 -8.50 -26.09 -5.53
C GLY A 335 -8.03 -27.27 -6.38
N ILE A 336 -7.97 -28.46 -5.79
CA ILE A 336 -7.64 -29.73 -6.43
C ILE A 336 -8.86 -30.67 -6.28
N ALA A 337 -9.50 -30.99 -7.40
CA ALA A 337 -10.70 -31.82 -7.44
C ALA A 337 -10.40 -33.20 -8.03
N LYS A 338 -11.17 -34.22 -7.62
CA LYS A 338 -11.24 -35.51 -8.34
C LYS A 338 -12.16 -35.37 -9.54
N ALA A 339 -11.75 -35.85 -10.71
CA ALA A 339 -12.57 -35.86 -11.91
C ALA A 339 -13.84 -36.70 -11.68
N GLN A 340 -14.99 -36.07 -11.93
CA GLN A 340 -16.32 -36.64 -11.71
C GLN A 340 -17.24 -36.32 -12.90
N GLU A 341 -18.16 -37.24 -13.16
CA GLU A 341 -19.29 -37.08 -14.06
C GLU A 341 -20.09 -35.81 -13.71
N ARG A 342 -20.67 -35.12 -14.70
CA ARG A 342 -21.38 -33.84 -14.47
C ARG A 342 -22.51 -33.93 -13.43
N GLN A 343 -23.16 -35.09 -13.33
CA GLN A 343 -24.26 -35.39 -12.40
C GLN A 343 -23.82 -35.69 -10.95
N ARG A 344 -22.50 -35.67 -10.66
CA ARG A 344 -21.94 -35.93 -9.33
C ARG A 344 -21.14 -34.74 -8.76
N ARG A 345 -21.20 -33.57 -9.41
CA ARG A 345 -20.40 -32.37 -9.08
C ARG A 345 -20.98 -31.55 -7.92
N ASP A 346 -22.19 -31.87 -7.53
CA ASP A 346 -23.02 -31.30 -6.47
C ASP A 346 -23.47 -32.37 -5.47
N SER A 347 -22.77 -33.52 -5.44
CA SER A 347 -22.91 -34.49 -4.36
C SER A 347 -22.27 -33.95 -3.08
N GLY A 348 -22.99 -34.02 -1.95
CA GLY A 348 -22.43 -33.71 -0.64
C GLY A 348 -21.24 -34.59 -0.23
N GLU A 349 -21.05 -35.75 -0.89
CA GLU A 349 -19.86 -36.60 -0.72
C GLU A 349 -18.61 -36.04 -1.43
N LEU A 350 -18.76 -35.06 -2.34
CA LEU A 350 -17.65 -34.51 -3.12
C LEU A 350 -16.92 -33.39 -2.39
N ASN A 351 -15.91 -33.78 -1.62
CA ASN A 351 -15.01 -32.85 -0.96
C ASN A 351 -13.72 -32.62 -1.78
N CYS A 352 -13.38 -31.34 -2.00
CA CYS A 352 -12.17 -30.92 -2.72
C CYS A 352 -10.99 -30.70 -1.75
N GLU A 353 -9.77 -30.73 -2.28
CA GLU A 353 -8.58 -30.28 -1.54
C GLU A 353 -8.25 -28.82 -1.94
N ILE A 354 -7.60 -28.04 -1.08
CA ILE A 354 -6.85 -26.83 -1.45
C ILE A 354 -5.36 -27.10 -1.30
N GLY A 355 -4.57 -26.71 -2.29
CA GLY A 355 -3.11 -26.61 -2.20
C GLY A 355 -2.65 -25.17 -2.04
N ALA A 356 -1.58 -24.96 -1.28
CA ALA A 356 -0.88 -23.68 -1.18
C ALA A 356 0.56 -23.83 -1.70
N TYR A 357 0.96 -23.00 -2.65
CA TYR A 357 2.27 -23.04 -3.32
C TYR A 357 2.98 -21.69 -3.26
N ASP A 358 4.21 -21.68 -2.76
CA ASP A 358 5.05 -20.49 -2.66
C ASP A 358 5.66 -20.14 -4.03
N LEU A 359 5.26 -19.01 -4.62
CA LEU A 359 5.69 -18.58 -5.95
C LEU A 359 7.14 -18.02 -5.98
N ILE A 360 7.74 -17.76 -4.83
CA ILE A 360 9.11 -17.25 -4.67
C ILE A 360 10.08 -18.40 -4.39
N GLU A 361 9.68 -19.30 -3.50
CA GLU A 361 10.48 -20.45 -3.07
C GLU A 361 10.31 -21.69 -3.98
N GLY A 362 9.30 -21.68 -4.85
CA GLY A 362 9.06 -22.72 -5.86
C GLY A 362 8.57 -24.05 -5.28
N VAL A 363 7.86 -24.04 -4.15
CA VAL A 363 7.47 -25.24 -3.41
C VAL A 363 5.99 -25.26 -3.01
N LEU A 364 5.38 -26.44 -3.08
CA LEU A 364 4.09 -26.71 -2.48
C LEU A 364 4.27 -26.79 -0.95
N LEU A 365 3.62 -25.89 -0.21
CA LEU A 365 3.71 -25.80 1.25
C LEU A 365 2.86 -26.89 1.92
N TRP A 366 1.64 -27.11 1.43
CA TRP A 366 0.70 -28.12 1.94
C TRP A 366 -0.46 -28.37 0.97
N ARG A 367 -1.22 -29.44 1.24
CA ARG A 367 -2.59 -29.67 0.74
C ARG A 367 -3.49 -30.03 1.93
N ARG A 368 -4.73 -29.56 1.93
CA ARG A 368 -5.74 -29.85 2.98
C ARG A 368 -7.10 -30.14 2.35
N GLN A 369 -7.88 -31.02 2.96
CA GLN A 369 -9.19 -31.47 2.48
C GLN A 369 -10.27 -30.56 3.09
N LEU A 370 -11.13 -29.95 2.27
CA LEU A 370 -12.21 -29.08 2.74
C LEU A 370 -13.60 -29.73 2.56
N PRO A 371 -14.57 -29.44 3.45
CA PRO A 371 -15.96 -29.89 3.34
C PRO A 371 -16.72 -29.04 2.29
N THR A 372 -16.34 -29.15 1.02
CA THR A 372 -16.92 -28.33 -0.06
C THR A 372 -18.29 -28.81 -0.52
N GLU A 373 -18.69 -30.03 -0.17
CA GLU A 373 -20.02 -30.62 -0.44
C GLU A 373 -20.49 -30.39 -1.90
N GLY A 374 -19.56 -30.62 -2.83
CA GLY A 374 -19.65 -30.18 -4.21
C GLY A 374 -18.31 -29.66 -4.74
N LEU A 375 -18.26 -29.38 -6.03
CA LEU A 375 -17.07 -28.89 -6.71
C LEU A 375 -16.80 -27.42 -6.39
N LEU A 376 -15.61 -27.16 -5.83
CA LEU A 376 -14.99 -25.85 -5.70
C LEU A 376 -14.82 -25.16 -7.07
N ASN A 377 -15.28 -23.92 -7.17
CA ASN A 377 -15.35 -23.13 -8.40
C ASN A 377 -14.36 -21.97 -8.45
N VAL A 378 -14.34 -21.14 -7.40
CA VAL A 378 -13.53 -19.91 -7.32
C VAL A 378 -12.90 -19.82 -5.92
N LEU A 379 -11.70 -19.23 -5.88
CA LEU A 379 -11.03 -18.78 -4.66
C LEU A 379 -10.73 -17.29 -4.81
N SER A 380 -10.86 -16.53 -3.73
CA SER A 380 -10.59 -15.08 -3.70
C SER A 380 -10.24 -14.62 -2.28
N ALA A 381 -9.86 -13.35 -2.13
CA ALA A 381 -9.60 -12.70 -0.84
C ALA A 381 -10.19 -11.26 -0.82
N PRO A 382 -11.51 -11.09 -1.02
CA PRO A 382 -12.13 -9.78 -1.21
C PRO A 382 -12.09 -8.90 0.05
N HIS A 383 -11.84 -9.47 1.23
CA HIS A 383 -11.58 -8.73 2.46
C HIS A 383 -10.20 -8.06 2.50
N LEU A 384 -9.26 -8.45 1.62
CA LEU A 384 -7.96 -7.77 1.46
C LEU A 384 -7.99 -6.77 0.29
N GLN A 385 -8.55 -7.20 -0.85
CA GLN A 385 -8.63 -6.37 -2.05
C GLN A 385 -9.77 -6.82 -2.97
N VAL A 386 -10.47 -5.84 -3.58
CA VAL A 386 -11.61 -6.07 -4.47
C VAL A 386 -11.28 -7.01 -5.63
N GLU A 387 -10.08 -6.92 -6.19
CA GLU A 387 -9.68 -7.56 -7.45
C GLU A 387 -8.97 -8.92 -7.26
N SER A 388 -9.06 -9.51 -6.06
CA SER A 388 -8.31 -10.71 -5.61
C SER A 388 -8.52 -12.03 -6.38
N THR A 389 -9.47 -12.08 -7.32
CA THR A 389 -9.63 -13.16 -8.33
C THR A 389 -8.75 -12.97 -9.57
N SER A 390 -8.29 -11.74 -9.82
CA SER A 390 -7.62 -11.29 -11.05
C SER A 390 -6.20 -10.78 -10.81
N HIS A 391 -5.91 -10.31 -9.60
CA HIS A 391 -4.59 -9.83 -9.19
C HIS A 391 -4.11 -10.57 -7.95
N ALA A 392 -2.79 -10.75 -7.83
CA ALA A 392 -2.18 -11.09 -6.56
C ALA A 392 -2.39 -9.94 -5.58
N VAL A 393 -2.65 -10.28 -4.32
CA VAL A 393 -2.89 -9.33 -3.23
C VAL A 393 -1.88 -9.55 -2.11
N TRP A 394 -1.66 -8.53 -1.30
CA TRP A 394 -0.73 -8.57 -0.16
C TRP A 394 -1.39 -7.95 1.06
N MET A 395 -1.10 -8.47 2.24
CA MET A 395 -1.59 -7.88 3.49
C MET A 395 -0.94 -6.52 3.75
N SER A 396 -1.73 -5.56 4.25
CA SER A 396 -1.25 -4.19 4.50
C SER A 396 -0.25 -4.10 5.65
N ASP A 397 -0.31 -5.03 6.62
CA ASP A 397 0.75 -5.21 7.62
C ASP A 397 1.57 -6.49 7.31
N PRO A 398 2.89 -6.38 7.06
CA PRO A 398 3.78 -7.52 6.91
C PRO A 398 3.83 -8.49 8.10
N ALA A 399 3.40 -8.09 9.30
CA ALA A 399 3.30 -8.96 10.47
C ALA A 399 2.03 -9.85 10.44
N GLU A 400 0.95 -9.40 9.79
CA GLU A 400 -0.23 -10.23 9.54
C GLU A 400 0.02 -11.26 8.45
N SER A 401 0.91 -10.95 7.49
CA SER A 401 1.23 -11.80 6.33
C SER A 401 1.37 -13.29 6.67
N TYR A 402 0.89 -14.15 5.77
CA TYR A 402 1.09 -15.60 5.92
C TYR A 402 2.58 -15.96 6.00
N ARG A 403 3.45 -15.26 5.26
CA ARG A 403 4.91 -15.50 5.29
C ARG A 403 5.56 -15.20 6.64
N ALA A 404 4.88 -14.47 7.53
CA ALA A 404 5.37 -14.15 8.87
C ALA A 404 5.01 -15.21 9.93
N THR A 405 4.13 -16.19 9.65
CA THR A 405 3.64 -17.11 10.69
C THR A 405 4.61 -18.26 11.01
N ASP A 406 4.60 -18.69 12.28
CA ASP A 406 5.25 -19.92 12.72
C ASP A 406 4.80 -21.14 11.89
N SER A 407 3.57 -21.13 11.38
CA SER A 407 3.02 -22.22 10.57
C SER A 407 3.56 -22.21 9.14
N TYR A 408 3.63 -21.06 8.46
CA TYR A 408 4.35 -20.94 7.19
C TYR A 408 5.80 -21.41 7.32
N ALA A 409 6.51 -20.99 8.37
CA ALA A 409 7.89 -21.41 8.62
C ALA A 409 8.01 -22.94 8.80
N LYS A 410 7.05 -23.59 9.49
CA LYS A 410 6.97 -25.06 9.61
C LYS A 410 6.69 -25.74 8.26
N HIS A 411 5.72 -25.24 7.49
CA HIS A 411 5.35 -25.82 6.19
C HIS A 411 6.48 -25.68 5.17
N LEU A 412 7.13 -24.52 5.09
CA LEU A 412 8.30 -24.29 4.24
C LEU A 412 9.47 -25.21 4.63
N ALA A 413 9.71 -25.39 5.93
CA ALA A 413 10.73 -26.32 6.42
C ALA A 413 10.40 -27.79 6.13
N ALA A 414 9.12 -28.19 6.17
CA ALA A 414 8.69 -29.53 5.80
C ALA A 414 8.83 -29.78 4.29
N ALA A 415 8.37 -28.84 3.46
CA ALA A 415 8.47 -28.89 2.00
C ALA A 415 9.93 -28.96 1.53
N LYS A 416 10.84 -28.19 2.16
CA LYS A 416 12.28 -28.22 1.88
C LYS A 416 13.03 -29.38 2.57
N GLY A 417 12.42 -30.04 3.55
CA GLY A 417 13.08 -31.01 4.46
C GLY A 417 12.64 -32.47 4.32
N THR A 418 11.81 -32.81 3.32
CA THR A 418 11.29 -34.18 3.17
C THR A 418 12.36 -35.16 2.67
N ILE A 419 12.69 -36.13 3.51
CA ILE A 419 13.67 -37.22 3.31
C ILE A 419 13.02 -38.33 2.41
N PRO A 420 13.80 -39.07 1.59
CA PRO A 420 13.23 -39.75 0.41
C PRO A 420 12.30 -40.93 0.72
N GLY A 421 11.06 -40.81 0.22
CA GLY A 421 10.33 -41.93 -0.36
C GLY A 421 10.57 -42.01 -1.88
N LYS A 422 10.27 -43.15 -2.51
CA LYS A 422 10.60 -43.43 -3.92
C LYS A 422 10.14 -42.36 -4.92
N GLU A 423 8.97 -41.75 -4.70
CA GLU A 423 8.42 -40.68 -5.53
C GLU A 423 9.32 -39.42 -5.56
N GLY A 424 10.00 -39.13 -4.44
CA GLY A 424 10.95 -38.01 -4.35
C GLY A 424 12.26 -38.28 -5.10
N GLU A 425 12.70 -39.53 -5.16
CA GLU A 425 13.89 -39.92 -5.93
C GLU A 425 13.64 -39.80 -7.44
N GLU A 426 12.47 -40.22 -7.94
CA GLU A 426 12.12 -40.07 -9.36
C GLU A 426 12.01 -38.60 -9.79
N ILE A 427 11.38 -37.74 -8.99
CA ILE A 427 11.25 -36.30 -9.30
C ILE A 427 12.62 -35.60 -9.25
N SER A 428 13.43 -35.91 -8.23
CA SER A 428 14.79 -35.35 -8.10
C SER A 428 15.71 -35.84 -9.22
N ALA A 429 15.61 -37.12 -9.61
CA ALA A 429 16.32 -37.69 -10.74
C ALA A 429 15.91 -37.03 -12.07
N LEU A 430 14.61 -36.79 -12.31
CA LEU A 430 14.14 -36.09 -13.51
C LEU A 430 14.67 -34.66 -13.59
N ALA A 431 14.69 -33.94 -12.45
CA ALA A 431 15.25 -32.59 -12.37
C ALA A 431 16.78 -32.58 -12.61
N ALA A 432 17.52 -33.54 -12.04
CA ALA A 432 18.95 -33.71 -12.27
C ALA A 432 19.26 -34.09 -13.73
N GLN A 433 18.48 -35.00 -14.33
CA GLN A 433 18.63 -35.45 -15.70
C GLN A 433 18.31 -34.35 -16.72
N ARG A 434 17.34 -33.46 -16.43
CA ARG A 434 17.08 -32.23 -17.20
C ARG A 434 18.24 -31.23 -17.09
N ARG A 435 18.81 -31.02 -15.89
CA ARG A 435 20.01 -30.19 -15.70
C ARG A 435 21.24 -30.75 -16.45
N ALA A 436 21.38 -32.08 -16.54
CA ALA A 436 22.43 -32.73 -17.32
C ALA A 436 22.22 -32.57 -18.83
N THR A 437 21.01 -32.83 -19.34
CA THR A 437 20.71 -32.75 -20.78
C THR A 437 20.74 -31.32 -21.34
N MET A 438 20.46 -30.29 -20.54
CA MET A 438 20.71 -28.90 -20.95
C MET A 438 22.21 -28.59 -21.14
N LYS A 439 23.09 -29.07 -20.24
CA LYS A 439 24.54 -28.83 -20.38
C LYS A 439 25.16 -29.52 -21.60
N VAL A 440 24.60 -30.64 -22.07
CA VAL A 440 25.10 -31.36 -23.26
C VAL A 440 24.76 -30.65 -24.57
N ARG A 441 23.84 -29.67 -24.59
CA ARG A 441 23.46 -28.91 -25.80
C ARG A 441 24.08 -27.52 -25.95
N GLN A 442 25.05 -27.16 -25.10
CA GLN A 442 25.81 -25.89 -25.21
C GLN A 442 27.27 -26.09 -25.65
N GLY A 443 27.64 -27.27 -26.18
CA GLY A 443 29.00 -27.56 -26.65
C GLY A 443 29.35 -26.99 -28.04
N ASP A 444 28.41 -27.08 -28.99
CA ASP A 444 28.72 -26.99 -30.44
C ASP A 444 28.18 -25.72 -31.14
N GLN A 445 28.48 -24.52 -30.60
CA GLN A 445 28.41 -23.28 -31.37
C GLN A 445 29.57 -22.33 -31.00
N ASN A 446 30.71 -22.50 -31.67
CA ASN A 446 31.87 -21.62 -31.49
C ASN A 446 32.64 -21.36 -32.81
N ILE A 447 31.91 -21.07 -33.88
CA ILE A 447 32.42 -20.41 -35.08
C ILE A 447 31.44 -19.29 -35.46
N ILE A 448 31.82 -18.04 -35.16
CA ILE A 448 31.19 -16.83 -35.71
C ILE A 448 32.33 -15.97 -36.27
N ASN A 449 32.11 -15.40 -37.46
CA ASN A 449 33.13 -14.65 -38.18
C ASN A 449 33.43 -13.30 -37.50
N LYS A 450 34.61 -12.75 -37.80
CA LYS A 450 35.09 -11.51 -37.16
C LYS A 450 34.37 -10.24 -37.63
N ASP A 451 33.55 -10.35 -38.69
CA ASP A 451 32.94 -9.22 -39.38
C ASP A 451 31.55 -8.83 -38.84
N ASP A 452 30.82 -9.78 -38.21
CA ASP A 452 29.47 -9.55 -37.67
C ASP A 452 29.43 -8.59 -36.46
N LEU A 453 30.57 -8.35 -35.81
CA LEU A 453 30.72 -7.41 -34.69
C LEU A 453 30.49 -5.94 -35.08
N SER A 454 30.34 -5.63 -36.37
CA SER A 454 29.99 -4.30 -36.87
C SER A 454 28.50 -3.97 -36.82
N SER A 455 27.62 -4.98 -36.71
CA SER A 455 26.15 -4.81 -36.78
C SER A 455 25.46 -4.64 -35.42
N LEU A 456 26.14 -4.98 -34.32
CA LEU A 456 25.59 -5.00 -32.95
C LEU A 456 25.54 -3.62 -32.25
N GLY A 457 25.44 -2.54 -33.03
CA GLY A 457 25.25 -1.18 -32.55
C GLY A 457 23.77 -0.81 -32.41
N LYS A 458 23.38 -0.32 -31.21
CA LYS A 458 22.02 0.13 -30.83
C LYS A 458 20.98 -1.00 -30.63
N LYS A 459 20.91 -1.51 -29.40
CA LYS A 459 19.64 -2.00 -28.82
C LYS A 459 19.08 -0.93 -27.89
N THR A 460 17.87 -0.47 -28.15
CA THR A 460 17.09 0.40 -27.25
C THR A 460 16.29 -0.42 -26.24
N LEU A 461 15.95 0.19 -25.11
CA LEU A 461 15.26 -0.42 -23.97
C LEU A 461 13.73 -0.44 -24.20
N LEU A 462 13.05 -1.54 -23.86
CA LEU A 462 11.58 -1.66 -23.89
C LEU A 462 10.96 -2.46 -22.71
N ASP A 463 11.78 -2.90 -21.74
CA ASP A 463 11.40 -3.90 -20.73
C ASP A 463 10.99 -3.26 -19.37
N LEU A 464 10.03 -2.32 -19.34
CA LEU A 464 9.72 -1.51 -18.14
C LEU A 464 8.22 -1.12 -17.90
N GLU A 465 7.21 -1.93 -18.27
CA GLU A 465 5.77 -1.66 -17.91
C GLU A 465 5.26 -0.28 -18.43
N PRO A 466 4.07 0.26 -18.02
CA PRO A 466 3.67 1.65 -18.35
C PRO A 466 3.11 2.62 -17.23
N LEU A 467 3.62 3.88 -17.18
CA LEU A 467 3.12 5.16 -16.54
C LEU A 467 2.46 6.25 -17.49
N GLU A 468 1.22 6.12 -17.99
CA GLU A 468 0.47 7.19 -18.73
C GLU A 468 0.78 7.59 -20.22
N THR A 469 -0.10 8.42 -20.82
CA THR A 469 -0.11 8.79 -22.27
C THR A 469 1.07 9.60 -22.76
N TYR A 470 1.42 10.63 -21.99
CA TYR A 470 2.09 11.83 -22.48
C TYR A 470 3.33 12.13 -21.62
N ASP A 471 3.95 11.10 -21.07
CA ASP A 471 5.23 11.23 -20.39
C ASP A 471 6.27 11.84 -21.37
N PRO A 472 6.75 13.07 -21.12
CA PRO A 472 7.65 13.76 -22.02
C PRO A 472 9.08 13.17 -21.98
N LEU A 473 9.41 12.37 -20.97
CA LEU A 473 10.67 11.63 -20.86
C LEU A 473 10.79 10.55 -21.94
N ARG A 474 9.68 10.07 -22.53
CA ARG A 474 9.73 9.04 -23.60
C ARG A 474 10.43 9.49 -24.87
N LYS A 475 10.54 10.81 -25.10
CA LYS A 475 11.34 11.41 -26.18
C LYS A 475 12.85 11.30 -25.93
N TYR A 476 13.21 10.96 -24.69
CA TYR A 476 14.56 10.99 -24.11
C TYR A 476 14.81 9.70 -23.31
N PRO A 477 14.80 8.51 -23.97
CA PRO A 477 14.95 7.24 -23.28
C PRO A 477 16.35 7.12 -22.63
N PRO A 478 16.45 6.58 -21.40
CA PRO A 478 17.71 6.53 -20.68
C PRO A 478 18.70 5.54 -21.30
N LEU A 479 19.91 6.02 -21.62
CA LEU A 479 21.02 5.17 -22.05
C LEU A 479 21.65 4.48 -20.82
N ILE A 480 21.57 3.15 -20.80
CA ILE A 480 22.00 2.31 -19.66
C ILE A 480 23.46 1.90 -19.83
N GLY A 481 24.32 2.32 -18.89
CA GLY A 481 25.76 1.99 -18.87
C GLY A 481 26.10 0.71 -18.10
N GLY A 482 25.16 0.19 -17.31
CA GLY A 482 25.34 -1.02 -16.53
C GLY A 482 24.18 -1.30 -15.58
N ARG A 483 24.42 -2.20 -14.63
CA ARG A 483 23.52 -2.51 -13.50
C ARG A 483 24.33 -2.55 -12.20
N TRP A 484 23.68 -2.24 -11.09
CA TRP A 484 24.19 -2.48 -9.74
C TRP A 484 24.11 -3.98 -9.40
N ALA A 485 24.80 -4.42 -8.34
CA ALA A 485 24.76 -5.80 -7.86
C ALA A 485 23.37 -6.27 -7.36
N SER A 486 22.44 -5.34 -7.11
CA SER A 486 21.00 -5.59 -6.92
C SER A 486 20.26 -6.04 -8.19
N GLY A 487 20.84 -5.78 -9.37
CA GLY A 487 20.20 -5.94 -10.67
C GLY A 487 19.57 -4.66 -11.24
N TYR A 488 19.38 -3.58 -10.46
CA TYR A 488 18.81 -2.33 -10.97
C TYR A 488 19.73 -1.64 -11.99
N PRO A 489 19.19 -1.01 -13.06
CA PRO A 489 19.98 -0.32 -14.08
C PRO A 489 20.59 1.00 -13.57
N ARG A 490 21.57 1.52 -14.30
CA ARG A 490 22.17 2.85 -14.10
C ARG A 490 22.51 3.52 -15.43
N PHE A 491 22.50 4.85 -15.50
CA PHE A 491 22.85 5.61 -16.71
C PHE A 491 24.28 5.31 -17.20
N ASP A 492 24.55 5.53 -18.50
CA ASP A 492 25.91 5.65 -19.05
C ASP A 492 26.49 7.03 -18.72
N ASN A 493 27.41 7.11 -17.76
CA ASN A 493 28.10 8.35 -17.40
C ASN A 493 28.86 8.96 -18.59
N SER A 494 29.38 8.14 -19.51
CA SER A 494 30.04 8.61 -20.73
C SER A 494 29.05 9.26 -21.72
N ALA A 495 27.75 9.00 -21.59
CA ALA A 495 26.70 9.61 -22.39
C ALA A 495 26.09 10.87 -21.76
N LYS A 496 26.09 10.99 -20.41
CA LYS A 496 25.63 12.19 -19.71
C LYS A 496 26.40 13.46 -20.10
N ASP A 497 27.72 13.34 -20.31
CA ASP A 497 28.64 14.46 -20.56
C ASP A 497 28.75 14.91 -22.04
N LYS A 498 27.88 14.41 -22.91
CA LYS A 498 27.86 14.74 -24.35
C LYS A 498 27.02 16.00 -24.62
N ALA A 499 27.27 16.66 -25.76
CA ALA A 499 26.56 17.90 -26.16
C ALA A 499 25.04 17.74 -26.43
N HIS A 500 24.52 16.52 -26.31
CA HIS A 500 23.10 16.17 -26.40
C HIS A 500 22.73 15.23 -25.24
N GLY A 501 23.00 15.65 -24.01
CA GLY A 501 22.75 14.88 -22.80
C GLY A 501 21.28 14.50 -22.61
N LEU A 502 20.31 15.30 -23.11
CA LEU A 502 18.90 14.89 -23.13
C LEU A 502 18.69 13.63 -23.97
N SER A 503 19.43 13.43 -25.08
CA SER A 503 19.35 12.19 -25.87
C SER A 503 19.90 10.95 -25.15
N SER A 504 20.58 11.15 -24.01
CA SER A 504 21.01 10.10 -23.09
C SER A 504 20.00 9.84 -21.96
N GLY A 505 18.92 10.62 -21.91
CA GLY A 505 17.83 10.59 -20.93
C GLY A 505 17.98 11.61 -19.80
N ALA A 506 16.84 12.07 -19.26
CA ALA A 506 16.76 13.05 -18.17
C ALA A 506 16.61 12.38 -16.78
N GLN A 507 15.79 11.33 -16.72
CA GLN A 507 15.47 10.56 -15.51
C GLN A 507 15.44 9.08 -15.86
N LEU A 508 15.90 8.24 -14.94
CA LEU A 508 15.82 6.78 -15.00
C LEU A 508 15.08 6.29 -13.75
N PRO A 509 13.77 5.98 -13.84
CA PRO A 509 13.02 5.35 -12.76
C PRO A 509 13.63 4.00 -12.38
N LEU A 510 13.65 3.66 -11.08
CA LEU A 510 14.23 2.41 -10.57
C LEU A 510 13.19 1.55 -9.86
N PHE A 511 12.53 2.08 -8.82
CA PHE A 511 11.42 1.42 -8.10
C PHE A 511 10.67 2.42 -7.21
N ARG A 512 9.57 2.00 -6.56
CA ARG A 512 8.96 2.72 -5.43
C ARG A 512 9.30 2.04 -4.10
N TRP A 513 9.55 2.83 -3.06
CA TRP A 513 9.87 2.37 -1.71
C TRP A 513 8.90 2.98 -0.69
N ASN A 514 8.48 2.20 0.32
CA ASN A 514 7.54 2.68 1.34
C ASN A 514 8.22 3.69 2.28
N GLN A 515 8.08 4.96 1.96
CA GLN A 515 8.74 6.09 2.62
C GLN A 515 8.04 6.56 3.90
N VAL A 516 6.83 6.10 4.21
CA VAL A 516 5.92 6.72 5.20
C VAL A 516 6.59 6.94 6.56
N LYS A 517 7.20 5.91 7.16
CA LYS A 517 7.87 6.03 8.47
C LYS A 517 9.04 7.03 8.46
N LEU A 518 9.79 7.11 7.36
CA LEU A 518 10.91 8.05 7.21
C LEU A 518 10.42 9.48 6.92
N ARG A 519 9.35 9.63 6.13
CA ARG A 519 8.70 10.90 5.83
C ARG A 519 8.14 11.53 7.10
N ASP A 520 7.36 10.78 7.85
CA ASP A 520 6.69 11.28 9.04
C ASP A 520 7.72 11.63 10.13
N TYR A 521 8.81 10.86 10.24
CA TYR A 521 9.97 11.21 11.06
C TYR A 521 10.64 12.53 10.63
N LEU A 522 10.92 12.72 9.34
CA LEU A 522 11.60 13.91 8.81
C LEU A 522 10.72 15.19 8.84
N LEU A 523 9.42 15.05 8.61
CA LEU A 523 8.44 16.13 8.77
C LEU A 523 8.23 16.50 10.25
N GLY A 524 8.39 15.54 11.17
CA GLY A 524 8.37 15.76 12.61
C GLY A 524 9.62 16.43 13.18
N LEU A 525 10.70 16.61 12.39
CA LEU A 525 11.91 17.28 12.88
C LEU A 525 11.73 18.81 12.90
N PRO A 526 12.11 19.49 14.00
CA PRO A 526 12.10 20.95 14.03
C PRO A 526 13.10 21.51 13.02
N LEU A 527 12.82 22.66 12.41
CA LEU A 527 13.72 23.29 11.43
C LEU A 527 15.12 23.60 12.00
N SER A 528 15.27 23.67 13.32
CA SER A 528 16.58 23.74 14.00
C SER A 528 17.47 22.53 13.74
N ASP A 529 16.91 21.31 13.62
CA ASP A 529 17.69 20.08 13.34
C ASP A 529 18.29 20.07 11.93
N TRP A 530 17.75 20.90 11.04
CA TRP A 530 18.23 21.12 9.67
C TRP A 530 19.26 22.28 9.58
N SER A 531 19.70 22.81 10.72
CA SER A 531 20.68 23.91 10.80
C SER A 531 22.13 23.42 10.96
N GLU A 532 23.09 24.27 10.60
CA GLU A 532 24.50 24.02 10.87
C GLU A 532 24.81 24.01 12.39
N GLU A 533 24.04 24.71 13.22
CA GLU A 533 24.21 24.72 14.68
C GLU A 533 23.87 23.35 15.30
N ALA A 534 22.76 22.72 14.87
CA ALA A 534 22.44 21.36 15.28
C ALA A 534 23.49 20.35 14.77
N ALA A 535 23.93 20.49 13.52
CA ALA A 535 24.99 19.66 12.96
C ALA A 535 26.32 19.80 13.74
N ARG A 536 26.73 21.01 14.12
CA ARG A 536 27.89 21.28 15.00
C ARG A 536 27.73 20.64 16.38
N LYS A 537 26.52 20.63 16.95
CA LYS A 537 26.26 20.15 18.32
C LYS A 537 26.22 18.64 18.45
N SER A 538 25.63 17.92 17.48
CA SER A 538 25.36 16.48 17.63
C SER A 538 25.63 15.62 16.40
N ASN A 539 26.12 16.19 15.30
CA ASN A 539 26.63 15.47 14.12
C ASN A 539 28.08 15.91 13.83
N ALA A 540 28.63 15.59 12.66
CA ALA A 540 29.73 16.35 12.05
C ALA A 540 29.18 17.45 11.12
N TRP A 541 30.00 18.42 10.72
CA TRP A 541 29.55 19.59 9.94
C TRP A 541 30.51 20.03 8.83
N LEU A 542 29.97 20.81 7.87
CA LEU A 542 30.63 21.25 6.64
C LEU A 542 30.52 22.77 6.53
N THR A 543 31.63 23.47 6.25
CA THR A 543 31.63 24.92 6.00
C THR A 543 32.00 25.26 4.55
N GLY A 544 31.93 26.55 4.17
CA GLY A 544 32.31 27.03 2.84
C GLY A 544 31.33 26.63 1.74
N ARG A 545 30.04 26.51 2.10
CA ARG A 545 28.94 26.21 1.17
C ARG A 545 27.89 27.32 1.09
N GLU A 546 27.84 28.26 2.04
CA GLU A 546 26.74 29.24 2.13
C GLU A 546 26.61 30.08 0.85
N GLY A 547 27.72 30.57 0.29
CA GLY A 547 27.68 31.37 -0.95
C GLY A 547 27.05 30.64 -2.14
N ASN A 548 27.29 29.32 -2.28
CA ASN A 548 26.70 28.49 -3.34
C ASN A 548 25.21 28.21 -3.07
N LEU A 549 24.86 27.90 -1.82
CA LEU A 549 23.48 27.70 -1.39
C LEU A 549 22.65 28.99 -1.57
N ASN A 550 23.14 30.14 -1.12
CA ASN A 550 22.44 31.43 -1.26
C ASN A 550 22.34 31.88 -2.73
N GLN A 551 23.33 31.56 -3.57
CA GLN A 551 23.30 31.90 -5.00
C GLN A 551 22.23 31.08 -5.76
N PHE A 552 22.20 29.75 -5.60
CA PHE A 552 21.41 28.85 -6.45
C PHE A 552 20.22 28.16 -5.74
N LYS A 553 20.28 27.95 -4.42
CA LYS A 553 19.32 27.14 -3.65
C LYS A 553 18.85 27.88 -2.37
N PRO A 554 18.40 29.15 -2.47
CA PRO A 554 18.08 29.99 -1.32
C PRO A 554 16.98 29.36 -0.45
N GLY A 555 17.14 29.42 0.87
CA GLY A 555 16.18 28.84 1.82
C GLY A 555 16.13 27.31 1.85
N THR A 556 16.98 26.60 1.10
CA THR A 556 17.07 25.13 1.21
C THR A 556 17.98 24.70 2.35
N HIS A 557 17.66 23.56 2.96
CA HIS A 557 18.40 22.98 4.08
C HIS A 557 18.85 21.55 3.76
N ALA A 558 19.87 21.04 4.44
CA ALA A 558 20.37 19.69 4.21
C ALA A 558 20.98 19.02 5.45
N ILE A 559 20.66 17.74 5.64
CA ILE A 559 21.27 16.85 6.64
C ILE A 559 22.25 15.93 5.92
N HIS A 560 23.52 15.98 6.31
CA HIS A 560 24.59 15.20 5.71
C HIS A 560 24.85 13.90 6.49
N LEU A 561 24.86 12.78 5.78
CA LEU A 561 25.05 11.43 6.33
C LEU A 561 26.34 10.79 5.79
N ILE A 562 26.60 10.95 4.49
CA ILE A 562 27.85 10.62 3.83
C ILE A 562 28.21 11.80 2.93
N PHE A 563 29.47 12.21 2.88
CA PHE A 563 29.91 13.29 2.00
C PHE A 563 31.32 13.05 1.47
N SER A 564 31.61 13.54 0.27
CA SER A 564 32.93 13.38 -0.38
C SER A 564 33.55 14.71 -0.78
N ASP A 565 34.84 14.70 -1.08
CA ASP A 565 35.55 15.84 -1.67
C ASP A 565 35.02 16.22 -3.08
N GLN A 566 35.71 17.11 -3.80
CA GLN A 566 35.28 17.53 -5.13
C GLN A 566 35.49 16.47 -6.23
N LYS A 567 36.31 15.43 -6.00
CA LYS A 567 36.58 14.36 -6.97
C LYS A 567 35.69 13.13 -6.75
N GLY A 568 35.30 12.87 -5.50
CA GLY A 568 34.67 11.60 -5.09
C GLY A 568 35.67 10.55 -4.61
N ASP A 569 36.90 10.96 -4.30
CA ASP A 569 37.98 10.05 -3.89
C ASP A 569 37.98 9.87 -2.37
N ASN A 570 38.03 10.99 -1.63
CA ASN A 570 37.92 10.98 -0.16
C ASN A 570 36.44 11.03 0.24
N VAL A 571 35.97 10.01 0.97
CA VAL A 571 34.58 9.88 1.45
C VAL A 571 34.55 9.87 2.98
N TYR A 572 33.60 10.58 3.55
CA TYR A 572 33.44 10.78 4.99
C TYR A 572 32.03 10.37 5.45
N GLU A 573 31.94 9.62 6.55
CA GLU A 573 30.68 9.13 7.13
C GLU A 573 30.37 9.89 8.43
N PHE A 574 29.17 10.45 8.51
CA PHE A 574 28.72 11.34 9.58
C PHE A 574 28.00 10.53 10.68
N PRO A 575 28.19 10.84 11.98
CA PRO A 575 27.57 10.10 13.09
C PRO A 575 26.09 9.79 12.93
N TRP A 576 25.28 10.75 12.45
CA TRP A 576 23.84 10.57 12.27
C TRP A 576 23.46 9.46 11.28
N TYR A 577 24.34 9.06 10.36
CA TYR A 577 24.06 7.92 9.47
C TYR A 577 23.74 6.66 10.29
N LYS A 578 24.67 6.24 11.17
CA LYS A 578 24.51 5.06 12.03
C LYS A 578 23.60 5.30 13.23
N GLU A 579 23.69 6.47 13.84
CA GLU A 579 22.98 6.74 15.11
C GLU A 579 21.50 7.09 14.95
N ARG A 580 21.07 7.59 13.78
CA ARG A 580 19.75 8.20 13.60
C ARG A 580 18.97 7.68 12.38
N PHE A 581 19.65 7.25 11.32
CA PHE A 581 19.00 6.95 10.04
C PHE A 581 19.20 5.54 9.48
N ALA A 582 20.18 4.76 9.96
CA ALA A 582 20.49 3.43 9.43
C ALA A 582 19.27 2.48 9.41
N THR A 583 18.43 2.48 10.45
CA THR A 583 17.21 1.65 10.52
C THR A 583 16.24 1.92 9.37
N PHE A 584 16.18 3.16 8.86
CA PHE A 584 15.39 3.51 7.69
C PHE A 584 16.14 3.28 6.36
N LEU A 585 17.45 3.50 6.34
CA LEU A 585 18.22 3.63 5.10
C LEU A 585 18.98 2.37 4.67
N GLU A 586 19.42 1.52 5.59
CA GLU A 586 20.10 0.26 5.24
C GLU A 586 19.21 -0.67 4.39
N PRO A 587 17.92 -0.89 4.69
CA PRO A 587 17.04 -1.68 3.81
C PRO A 587 16.91 -1.09 2.40
N LEU A 588 16.82 0.24 2.30
CA LEU A 588 16.71 0.96 1.02
C LEU A 588 17.99 0.82 0.18
N VAL A 589 19.18 1.04 0.76
CA VAL A 589 20.43 0.93 0.00
C VAL A 589 20.78 -0.53 -0.32
N GLN A 590 20.41 -1.48 0.54
CA GLN A 590 20.56 -2.90 0.26
C GLN A 590 19.67 -3.36 -0.90
N GLN A 591 18.42 -2.89 -0.97
CA GLN A 591 17.52 -3.10 -2.10
C GLN A 591 18.05 -2.43 -3.39
N LEU A 592 18.52 -1.18 -3.28
CA LEU A 592 19.01 -0.40 -4.42
C LEU A 592 20.31 -0.94 -5.02
N LEU A 593 21.26 -1.41 -4.19
CA LEU A 593 22.65 -1.65 -4.58
C LEU A 593 23.14 -3.09 -4.39
N GLY A 594 22.49 -3.92 -3.59
CA GLY A 594 22.99 -5.25 -3.29
C GLY A 594 24.33 -5.16 -2.54
N THR A 595 25.41 -5.70 -3.10
CA THR A 595 26.76 -5.58 -2.51
C THR A 595 27.43 -4.22 -2.75
N ASP A 596 26.89 -3.36 -3.62
CA ASP A 596 27.50 -2.09 -4.02
C ASP A 596 27.34 -0.94 -3.01
N VAL A 597 26.86 -1.19 -1.79
CA VAL A 597 26.68 -0.15 -0.73
C VAL A 597 28.00 0.58 -0.39
N ALA A 598 29.14 -0.09 -0.56
CA ALA A 598 30.47 0.52 -0.43
C ALA A 598 30.81 1.57 -1.51
N ASN A 599 30.00 1.68 -2.57
CA ASN A 599 30.21 2.61 -3.68
C ASN A 599 29.54 3.98 -3.44
N ILE A 600 28.72 4.12 -2.37
CA ILE A 600 28.09 5.40 -2.01
C ILE A 600 29.17 6.41 -1.59
N ILE A 601 29.27 7.51 -2.34
CA ILE A 601 30.23 8.60 -2.09
C ILE A 601 29.57 9.80 -1.42
N ARG A 602 28.25 10.00 -1.57
CA ARG A 602 27.47 10.99 -0.79
C ARG A 602 26.08 10.47 -0.48
N MET A 603 25.54 10.93 0.63
CA MET A 603 24.17 10.70 1.07
C MET A 603 23.74 11.88 1.93
N GLN A 604 22.69 12.59 1.52
CA GLN A 604 22.13 13.71 2.26
C GLN A 604 20.62 13.84 2.03
N PHE A 605 19.87 14.18 3.08
CA PHE A 605 18.51 14.70 2.89
C PHE A 605 18.60 16.16 2.45
N ALA A 606 17.79 16.54 1.48
CA ALA A 606 17.63 17.92 1.00
C ALA A 606 16.18 18.35 1.22
N LEU A 607 15.99 19.31 2.13
CA LEU A 607 14.70 19.94 2.43
C LEU A 607 14.61 21.28 1.69
N MET A 608 13.46 21.49 1.06
CA MET A 608 13.12 22.69 0.31
C MET A 608 11.75 23.17 0.80
N PRO A 609 11.67 24.29 1.55
CA PRO A 609 10.41 24.75 2.13
C PRO A 609 9.33 25.06 1.08
N GLY A 610 8.08 25.18 1.52
CA GLY A 610 7.00 25.66 0.68
C GLY A 610 7.26 27.07 0.15
N ASN A 611 6.77 27.38 -1.05
CA ASN A 611 6.95 28.65 -1.76
C ASN A 611 8.43 29.05 -1.98
N THR A 612 9.29 28.08 -2.30
CA THR A 612 10.72 28.32 -2.62
C THR A 612 11.10 27.79 -4.01
N HIS A 613 12.27 28.22 -4.52
CA HIS A 613 12.81 27.74 -5.79
C HIS A 613 14.31 27.43 -5.70
N ILE A 614 14.73 26.37 -6.40
CA ILE A 614 16.12 26.09 -6.76
C ILE A 614 16.31 26.61 -8.19
N LYS A 615 17.18 27.60 -8.36
CA LYS A 615 17.45 28.24 -9.66
C LYS A 615 18.07 27.25 -10.64
N ARG A 616 17.90 27.53 -11.93
CA ARG A 616 18.47 26.69 -13.00
C ARG A 616 20.00 26.63 -12.91
N HIS A 617 20.53 25.41 -12.89
CA HIS A 617 21.95 25.14 -12.70
C HIS A 617 22.32 23.73 -13.21
N VAL A 618 23.62 23.46 -13.33
CA VAL A 618 24.18 22.11 -13.54
C VAL A 618 24.97 21.73 -12.29
N ASP A 619 24.98 20.47 -11.87
CA ASP A 619 25.86 20.02 -10.78
C ASP A 619 27.32 20.04 -11.23
N LYS A 620 28.12 20.89 -10.56
CA LYS A 620 29.53 21.13 -10.89
C LYS A 620 30.46 20.52 -9.83
N GLY A 621 31.14 19.44 -10.20
CA GLY A 621 32.22 18.78 -9.47
C GLY A 621 32.67 17.50 -10.19
N GLY A 622 33.82 16.95 -9.85
CA GLY A 622 34.30 15.67 -10.40
C GLY A 622 33.37 14.52 -9.99
N TYR A 623 33.00 14.48 -8.71
CA TYR A 623 32.07 13.49 -8.14
C TYR A 623 30.69 13.44 -8.84
N SER A 624 30.28 14.51 -9.52
CA SER A 624 29.00 14.61 -10.23
C SER A 624 29.12 14.27 -11.72
N ALA A 625 30.33 14.14 -12.26
CA ALA A 625 30.61 13.59 -13.59
C ALA A 625 30.89 12.07 -13.54
N THR A 626 31.55 11.61 -12.47
CA THR A 626 31.90 10.19 -12.25
C THR A 626 30.91 9.43 -11.36
N GLY A 627 29.80 10.08 -10.98
CA GLY A 627 28.83 9.56 -10.01
C GLY A 627 27.41 9.53 -10.54
N HIS A 628 26.67 8.52 -10.08
CA HIS A 628 25.24 8.35 -10.29
C HIS A 628 24.47 9.08 -9.19
N ARG A 629 23.67 10.08 -9.55
CA ARG A 629 22.84 10.84 -8.61
C ARG A 629 21.46 10.23 -8.53
N ILE A 630 21.20 9.50 -7.46
CA ILE A 630 19.90 8.86 -7.20
C ILE A 630 19.12 9.67 -6.17
N HIS A 631 17.84 9.89 -6.46
CA HIS A 631 16.87 10.53 -5.59
C HIS A 631 15.86 9.49 -5.11
N LEU A 632 15.57 9.47 -3.80
CA LEU A 632 14.30 8.99 -3.26
C LEU A 632 13.47 10.22 -2.90
N VAL A 633 12.25 10.30 -3.41
CA VAL A 633 11.25 11.28 -2.97
C VAL A 633 10.69 10.85 -1.62
N VAL A 634 10.92 11.63 -0.57
CA VAL A 634 10.45 11.29 0.79
C VAL A 634 9.19 12.08 1.15
N ALA A 635 9.18 13.39 0.90
CA ALA A 635 8.00 14.25 1.01
C ALA A 635 7.88 15.13 -0.25
N SER A 636 6.68 15.26 -0.81
CA SER A 636 6.45 16.04 -2.04
C SER A 636 5.03 16.59 -2.11
N SER A 637 4.69 17.30 -3.19
CA SER A 637 3.30 17.63 -3.52
C SER A 637 3.13 17.84 -5.04
N PRO A 638 1.90 17.76 -5.58
CA PRO A 638 1.64 18.08 -7.00
C PRO A 638 1.97 19.52 -7.42
N MET A 639 2.33 20.40 -6.48
CA MET A 639 2.80 21.76 -6.73
C MET A 639 4.34 21.85 -6.85
N VAL A 640 5.05 20.71 -6.88
CA VAL A 640 6.50 20.64 -7.10
C VAL A 640 6.79 20.43 -8.58
N GLU A 641 7.31 21.47 -9.23
CA GLU A 641 7.86 21.39 -10.59
C GLU A 641 9.35 21.04 -10.46
N PHE A 642 9.81 19.98 -11.13
CA PHE A 642 11.24 19.65 -11.24
C PHE A 642 11.56 19.38 -12.71
N ASP A 643 12.21 20.34 -13.37
CA ASP A 643 12.52 20.27 -14.79
C ASP A 643 14.01 20.06 -15.05
N VAL A 644 14.29 19.29 -16.10
CA VAL A 644 15.62 19.12 -16.71
C VAL A 644 15.60 19.72 -18.12
N CYS A 645 16.60 20.53 -18.46
CA CYS A 645 16.64 21.35 -19.66
C CYS A 645 17.95 21.19 -20.44
N GLU A 646 17.84 21.27 -21.77
CA GLU A 646 18.94 21.38 -22.72
C GLU A 646 18.53 22.31 -23.87
N HIS A 647 19.39 23.27 -24.24
CA HIS A 647 19.13 24.22 -25.34
C HIS A 647 17.75 24.91 -25.30
N ASN A 648 17.26 25.23 -24.09
CA ASN A 648 15.92 25.76 -23.77
C ASN A 648 14.73 24.80 -23.93
N VAL A 649 14.94 23.56 -24.37
CA VAL A 649 13.93 22.50 -24.26
C VAL A 649 14.00 21.95 -22.84
N CYS A 650 12.92 22.11 -22.06
CA CYS A 650 12.78 21.55 -20.72
C CYS A 650 11.82 20.35 -20.71
N VAL A 651 12.04 19.44 -19.77
CA VAL A 651 11.31 18.20 -19.58
C VAL A 651 11.04 18.03 -18.08
N PRO A 652 9.78 17.99 -17.63
CA PRO A 652 9.46 17.75 -16.23
C PRO A 652 9.78 16.30 -15.85
N LEU A 653 10.18 16.11 -14.60
CA LEU A 653 10.47 14.82 -14.00
C LEU A 653 9.34 14.36 -13.08
N HIS A 654 9.16 13.05 -12.98
CA HIS A 654 8.26 12.45 -11.98
C HIS A 654 8.83 12.64 -10.58
N VAL A 655 8.03 13.17 -9.65
CA VAL A 655 8.43 13.53 -8.27
C VAL A 655 7.42 13.12 -7.20
N ASP A 656 6.73 12.00 -7.44
CA ASP A 656 5.79 11.39 -6.50
C ASP A 656 6.50 10.83 -5.28
N GLU A 657 5.86 10.86 -4.10
CA GLU A 657 6.43 10.23 -2.91
C GLU A 657 6.71 8.73 -3.09
N GLY A 658 7.80 8.27 -2.48
CA GLY A 658 8.27 6.89 -2.57
C GLY A 658 9.05 6.55 -3.85
N LEU A 659 9.00 7.39 -4.90
CA LEU A 659 9.72 7.12 -6.15
C LEU A 659 11.24 7.21 -5.96
N VAL A 660 11.96 6.17 -6.42
CA VAL A 660 13.42 6.10 -6.49
C VAL A 660 13.85 6.19 -7.95
N PHE A 661 14.71 7.16 -8.29
CA PHE A 661 15.17 7.39 -9.66
C PHE A 661 16.61 7.93 -9.74
N GLU A 662 17.33 7.62 -10.82
CA GLU A 662 18.58 8.33 -11.16
C GLU A 662 18.27 9.59 -11.99
N LEU A 663 18.94 10.69 -11.67
CA LEU A 663 18.87 11.99 -12.35
C LEU A 663 20.07 12.17 -13.29
N ASN A 664 19.85 12.63 -14.52
CA ASN A 664 20.95 13.11 -15.36
C ASN A 664 21.40 14.52 -14.93
N ASN A 665 22.13 14.56 -13.82
CA ASN A 665 22.60 15.78 -13.14
C ASN A 665 23.66 16.60 -13.92
N ARG A 666 24.03 16.17 -15.15
CA ARG A 666 24.93 16.90 -16.06
C ARG A 666 24.19 17.92 -16.93
N LEU A 667 22.86 17.81 -17.00
CA LEU A 667 21.98 18.76 -17.66
C LEU A 667 21.62 19.94 -16.74
N GLU A 668 21.16 21.04 -17.36
CA GLU A 668 20.60 22.16 -16.60
C GLU A 668 19.30 21.71 -15.94
N HIS A 669 19.07 22.07 -14.68
CA HIS A 669 17.84 21.70 -13.99
C HIS A 669 17.46 22.72 -12.91
N TYR A 670 16.16 22.84 -12.63
CA TYR A 670 15.60 23.71 -11.60
C TYR A 670 14.47 22.99 -10.85
N VAL A 671 14.07 23.54 -9.70
CA VAL A 671 12.90 23.06 -8.95
C VAL A 671 12.11 24.26 -8.46
N ASN A 672 10.79 24.28 -8.67
CA ASN A 672 9.89 25.20 -7.98
C ASN A 672 9.04 24.38 -7.00
N ASN A 673 8.89 24.84 -5.76
CA ASN A 673 7.92 24.28 -4.82
C ASN A 673 6.83 25.33 -4.60
N ASN A 674 5.81 25.30 -5.46
CA ASN A 674 4.69 26.24 -5.46
C ASN A 674 3.59 25.82 -4.45
N GLY A 675 3.87 24.82 -3.61
CA GLY A 675 3.02 24.35 -2.53
C GLY A 675 3.45 24.89 -1.17
N SER A 676 2.55 24.83 -0.18
CA SER A 676 2.84 25.23 1.20
C SER A 676 3.63 24.18 2.00
N MET A 677 3.69 22.94 1.51
CA MET A 677 4.38 21.81 2.17
C MET A 677 5.87 21.79 1.80
N PRO A 678 6.77 21.37 2.71
CA PRO A 678 8.18 21.19 2.38
C PRO A 678 8.39 19.95 1.50
N ARG A 679 9.16 20.11 0.43
CA ARG A 679 9.68 19.01 -0.39
C ARG A 679 10.94 18.45 0.26
N ILE A 680 10.99 17.15 0.52
CA ILE A 680 12.15 16.45 1.11
C ILE A 680 12.53 15.28 0.20
N HIS A 681 13.77 15.28 -0.30
CA HIS A 681 14.34 14.11 -1.00
C HIS A 681 15.58 13.62 -0.25
N LEU A 682 15.78 12.31 -0.21
CA LEU A 682 17.10 11.73 -0.01
C LEU A 682 17.85 11.81 -1.34
N VAL A 683 19.07 12.32 -1.32
CA VAL A 683 19.97 12.38 -2.49
C VAL A 683 21.21 11.56 -2.19
N VAL A 684 21.51 10.60 -3.05
CA VAL A 684 22.64 9.68 -2.96
C VAL A 684 23.51 9.82 -4.20
N ASP A 685 24.79 10.14 -4.04
CA ASP A 685 25.76 10.09 -5.14
C ASP A 685 26.59 8.81 -5.00
N ILE A 686 26.71 8.03 -6.07
CA ILE A 686 27.28 6.67 -6.05
C ILE A 686 28.32 6.52 -7.16
N ALA A 687 29.52 6.05 -6.84
CA ALA A 687 30.57 5.77 -7.82
C ALA A 687 30.36 4.39 -8.49
N GLU A 688 31.06 4.14 -9.60
CA GLU A 688 31.07 2.82 -10.25
C GLU A 688 31.96 1.78 -9.52
N SER A 689 32.67 2.20 -8.47
CA SER A 689 33.60 1.37 -7.69
C SER A 689 33.62 1.80 -6.22
N ALA A 690 33.94 0.87 -5.32
CA ALA A 690 33.93 1.10 -3.89
C ALA A 690 34.84 2.26 -3.43
N ARG A 691 34.50 2.88 -2.30
CA ARG A 691 35.32 3.90 -1.63
C ARG A 691 35.42 3.61 -0.14
N THR A 692 36.63 3.73 0.40
CA THR A 692 36.87 3.66 1.84
C THR A 692 36.29 4.91 2.51
N ARG A 693 35.39 4.73 3.48
CA ARG A 693 34.79 5.84 4.24
C ARG A 693 35.61 6.14 5.50
N THR A 694 35.98 7.39 5.71
CA THR A 694 36.50 7.87 7.00
C THR A 694 35.34 8.24 7.92
N ILE A 695 35.19 7.54 9.05
CA ILE A 695 34.15 7.82 10.04
C ILE A 695 34.53 9.07 10.84
N LEU A 696 33.60 10.02 10.95
CA LEU A 696 33.78 11.29 11.64
C LEU A 696 33.31 11.22 13.10
N LYS A 697 33.84 12.14 13.92
CA LYS A 697 33.36 12.40 15.28
C LYS A 697 32.29 13.51 15.29
N LYS A 698 31.49 13.56 16.36
CA LYS A 698 30.59 14.70 16.61
C LYS A 698 31.40 15.99 16.81
N GLY A 699 30.87 17.12 16.38
CA GLY A 699 31.55 18.43 16.36
C GLY A 699 32.62 18.59 15.28
N GLN A 700 33.03 17.51 14.60
CA GLN A 700 34.14 17.57 13.64
C GLN A 700 33.80 18.40 12.40
N LEU A 701 34.65 19.38 12.11
CA LEU A 701 34.59 20.24 10.94
C LEU A 701 35.29 19.59 9.73
N ILE A 702 34.64 19.63 8.56
CA ILE A 702 35.26 19.42 7.26
C ILE A 702 35.27 20.72 6.45
N CYS A 703 36.47 21.13 6.00
CA CYS A 703 36.68 22.28 5.11
C CYS A 703 36.84 21.81 3.65
N ARG A 704 36.10 22.44 2.72
CA ARG A 704 36.04 22.05 1.29
C ARG A 704 37.37 22.16 0.50
N GLN A 705 38.40 22.82 1.04
CA GLN A 705 39.60 23.23 0.29
C GLN A 705 40.95 22.67 0.81
N LYS A 706 40.99 21.96 1.94
CA LYS A 706 42.21 21.32 2.48
C LYS A 706 41.85 19.99 3.14
N GLN A 707 42.82 19.07 3.19
CA GLN A 707 42.73 17.91 4.09
C GLN A 707 42.49 18.39 5.54
N PRO A 708 41.78 17.61 6.39
CA PRO A 708 41.38 18.06 7.72
C PRO A 708 42.57 18.19 8.69
N SER A 709 43.20 19.37 8.69
CA SER A 709 44.08 19.82 9.77
C SER A 709 43.23 20.10 11.02
N MET A 710 43.49 19.38 12.12
CA MET A 710 42.78 19.64 13.38
C MET A 710 43.08 21.04 13.90
N ILE A 711 42.04 21.81 14.20
CA ILE A 711 42.13 23.12 14.86
C ILE A 711 41.80 22.90 16.35
N PRO A 712 42.62 23.41 17.30
CA PRO A 712 42.36 23.22 18.73
C PRO A 712 41.06 23.85 19.23
N GLU A 713 40.49 23.24 20.27
CA GLU A 713 39.11 23.44 20.76
C GLU A 713 38.91 24.68 21.66
N SER A 714 39.96 25.48 21.87
CA SER A 714 40.04 26.47 22.96
C SER A 714 39.44 27.86 22.67
N ALA A 715 38.85 28.11 21.51
CA ALA A 715 38.64 29.47 20.99
C ALA A 715 37.24 30.10 21.21
N THR A 716 36.21 29.34 21.61
CA THR A 716 34.79 29.73 21.39
C THR A 716 33.91 29.92 22.63
N LEU A 717 34.43 29.83 23.85
CA LEU A 717 33.60 29.70 25.07
C LEU A 717 33.23 30.99 25.82
N SER A 718 33.82 32.15 25.52
CA SER A 718 33.71 33.35 26.37
C SER A 718 32.43 34.18 26.22
N THR A 719 31.68 34.03 25.12
CA THR A 719 30.72 35.09 24.69
C THR A 719 29.25 34.85 25.05
N MET A 720 28.86 33.68 25.56
CA MET A 720 27.43 33.30 25.70
C MET A 720 26.81 33.45 27.10
N GLN A 721 27.58 33.64 28.17
CA GLN A 721 27.04 33.54 29.54
C GLN A 721 26.20 34.74 30.02
N SER A 722 26.28 35.92 29.39
CA SER A 722 25.71 37.17 29.92
C SER A 722 24.19 37.35 29.77
N LYS A 723 23.51 36.56 28.92
CA LYS A 723 22.10 36.84 28.54
C LYS A 723 21.01 36.06 29.31
N LYS A 724 21.37 35.10 30.19
CA LYS A 724 20.38 34.14 30.71
C LYS A 724 19.69 34.50 32.04
N ALA A 725 20.04 35.65 32.66
CA ALA A 725 19.58 36.00 34.01
C ALA A 725 18.25 36.79 34.09
N GLY A 726 17.75 37.36 32.99
CA GLY A 726 16.77 38.45 33.03
C GLY A 726 15.27 38.09 32.99
N ILE A 727 14.87 36.82 32.99
CA ILE A 727 13.51 36.40 32.55
C ILE A 727 12.62 35.80 33.68
N VAL A 728 13.19 35.46 34.85
CA VAL A 728 12.48 34.64 35.86
C VAL A 728 11.58 35.46 36.82
N ALA A 729 11.63 36.79 36.80
CA ALA A 729 11.14 37.65 37.89
C ALA A 729 9.69 38.18 37.78
N VAL A 730 8.84 37.68 36.87
CA VAL A 730 7.62 38.41 36.41
C VAL A 730 6.28 37.69 36.67
N MET A 731 6.24 36.58 37.44
CA MET A 731 5.00 35.78 37.64
C MET A 731 4.67 35.43 39.10
N ALA A 732 4.93 36.32 40.06
CA ALA A 732 4.72 36.06 41.49
C ALA A 732 3.54 36.81 42.15
N ASP A 733 3.02 37.89 41.56
CA ASP A 733 2.05 38.80 42.20
C ASP A 733 0.62 38.72 41.62
N SER A 734 -0.18 37.74 42.05
CA SER A 734 -1.66 37.86 42.09
C SER A 734 -2.34 36.72 42.87
N THR A 735 -2.42 36.80 44.20
CA THR A 735 -3.28 35.92 45.02
C THR A 735 -4.06 36.73 46.07
N ALA A 736 -5.21 37.26 45.68
CA ALA A 736 -6.18 37.81 46.63
C ALA A 736 -7.06 36.68 47.19
N ALA A 737 -7.33 36.70 48.49
CA ALA A 737 -8.19 35.70 49.14
C ALA A 737 -9.67 35.88 48.75
N ILE A 738 -10.39 34.77 48.61
CA ILE A 738 -11.84 34.75 48.42
C ILE A 738 -12.46 34.19 49.70
N ASP A 739 -13.08 35.06 50.51
CA ASP A 739 -13.78 34.65 51.72
C ASP A 739 -15.06 33.85 51.41
N CYS A 740 -15.35 32.88 52.27
CA CYS A 740 -16.46 31.94 52.12
C CYS A 740 -17.53 32.19 53.21
N PRO A 741 -18.67 32.83 52.88
CA PRO A 741 -19.69 33.18 53.86
C PRO A 741 -20.70 32.03 54.07
N LEU A 742 -20.56 31.28 55.18
CA LEU A 742 -21.55 30.30 55.64
C LEU A 742 -21.98 30.56 57.10
N THR A 743 -22.64 31.70 57.32
CA THR A 743 -23.43 31.96 58.55
C THR A 743 -24.80 32.54 58.19
N PRO A 744 -25.92 31.94 58.64
CA PRO A 744 -27.25 32.47 58.36
C PRO A 744 -27.69 33.45 59.45
N ASN A 745 -27.87 34.74 59.12
CA ASN A 745 -28.73 35.61 59.93
C ASN A 745 -29.31 36.84 59.19
N SER A 746 -30.64 36.88 59.13
CA SER A 746 -31.52 38.07 59.19
C SER A 746 -31.06 39.43 58.62
N SER A 747 -31.38 39.69 57.33
CA SER A 747 -32.17 40.87 56.90
C SER A 747 -32.46 40.88 55.39
N PRO A 748 -33.67 41.29 54.93
CA PRO A 748 -34.04 41.29 53.52
C PRO A 748 -33.64 42.58 52.79
N ALA A 749 -32.33 42.78 52.59
CA ALA A 749 -31.86 43.64 51.50
C ALA A 749 -31.91 42.85 50.17
N GLN A 750 -32.07 43.53 49.04
CA GLN A 750 -32.08 42.90 47.71
C GLN A 750 -30.68 42.39 47.35
N SER A 751 -30.33 41.17 47.80
CA SER A 751 -29.12 40.50 47.37
C SER A 751 -29.28 39.98 45.95
N GLU A 752 -28.44 40.46 45.04
CA GLU A 752 -28.23 39.79 43.75
C GLU A 752 -27.74 38.37 44.04
N THR A 753 -28.60 37.38 43.77
CA THR A 753 -28.29 35.97 44.03
C THR A 753 -27.20 35.51 43.08
N LYS A 754 -25.94 35.59 43.55
CA LYS A 754 -24.76 35.09 42.83
C LYS A 754 -25.05 33.70 42.25
N PRO A 755 -24.70 33.42 40.99
CA PRO A 755 -24.99 32.13 40.37
C PRO A 755 -24.40 30.98 41.20
N GLN A 756 -25.25 30.04 41.62
CA GLN A 756 -24.84 28.82 42.32
C GLN A 756 -24.98 27.63 41.38
N PHE A 757 -23.94 26.81 41.26
CA PHE A 757 -24.01 25.56 40.52
C PHE A 757 -24.87 24.54 41.28
N SER A 758 -25.56 23.65 40.55
CA SER A 758 -26.26 22.53 41.16
C SER A 758 -25.29 21.63 41.92
N LYS A 759 -25.69 21.18 43.12
CA LYS A 759 -24.94 20.18 43.89
C LYS A 759 -24.73 18.89 43.09
N THR A 760 -25.68 18.52 42.23
CA THR A 760 -25.56 17.34 41.35
C THR A 760 -24.52 17.56 40.26
N ASP A 761 -24.55 18.70 39.57
CA ASP A 761 -23.58 19.02 38.51
C ASP A 761 -22.15 19.14 39.09
N LEU A 762 -22.00 19.70 40.30
CA LEU A 762 -20.70 19.75 40.99
C LEU A 762 -20.19 18.35 41.36
N ILE A 763 -21.06 17.41 41.76
CA ILE A 763 -20.67 16.02 42.03
C ILE A 763 -20.26 15.31 40.72
N GLU A 764 -21.01 15.49 39.63
CA GLU A 764 -20.68 14.97 38.30
C GLU A 764 -19.33 15.53 37.80
N TYR A 765 -19.09 16.83 38.01
CA TYR A 765 -17.83 17.49 37.65
C TYR A 765 -16.66 17.03 38.52
N LYS A 766 -16.86 16.88 39.83
CA LYS A 766 -15.86 16.29 40.76
C LYS A 766 -15.47 14.89 40.31
N HIS A 767 -16.45 14.07 39.93
CA HIS A 767 -16.21 12.72 39.38
C HIS A 767 -15.37 12.76 38.10
N TYR A 768 -15.73 13.58 37.10
CA TYR A 768 -14.93 13.67 35.88
C TYR A 768 -13.52 14.23 36.13
N CYS A 769 -13.35 15.23 37.00
CA CYS A 769 -12.02 15.73 37.39
C CYS A 769 -11.17 14.62 38.03
N THR A 770 -11.75 13.82 38.92
CA THR A 770 -11.07 12.66 39.52
C THR A 770 -10.71 11.61 38.47
N THR A 771 -11.61 11.27 37.55
CA THR A 771 -11.37 10.29 36.48
C THR A 771 -10.29 10.76 35.50
N VAL A 772 -10.36 12.02 35.04
CA VAL A 772 -9.34 12.62 34.16
C VAL A 772 -7.99 12.66 34.87
N SER A 773 -7.91 13.15 36.12
CA SER A 773 -6.66 13.17 36.88
C SER A 773 -6.09 11.77 37.11
N ASN A 774 -6.92 10.77 37.44
CA ASN A 774 -6.48 9.38 37.62
C ASN A 774 -5.92 8.74 36.35
N LEU A 775 -6.36 9.19 35.17
CA LEU A 775 -5.85 8.72 33.87
C LEU A 775 -4.62 9.53 33.41
N GLU A 776 -4.57 10.84 33.68
CA GLU A 776 -3.41 11.69 33.38
C GLU A 776 -2.22 11.34 34.28
N ASN A 777 -2.45 11.05 35.57
CA ASN A 777 -1.42 10.61 36.53
C ASN A 777 -0.81 9.25 36.18
N GLN A 778 -1.47 8.42 35.35
CA GLN A 778 -0.88 7.22 34.76
C GLN A 778 0.11 7.52 33.62
N ASN A 779 0.30 8.79 33.25
CA ASN A 779 1.21 9.25 32.20
C ASN A 779 0.97 8.57 30.83
N LEU A 780 -0.30 8.25 30.53
CA LEU A 780 -0.72 7.44 29.39
C LEU A 780 -0.20 7.99 28.05
N GLU A 781 -0.19 9.32 27.88
CA GLU A 781 0.31 9.95 26.66
C GLU A 781 1.82 9.80 26.45
N ALA A 782 2.63 9.65 27.50
CA ALA A 782 4.06 9.38 27.38
C ALA A 782 4.35 7.88 27.26
N LEU A 783 3.64 7.04 28.02
CA LEU A 783 3.72 5.58 27.90
C LEU A 783 3.35 5.13 26.48
N ALA A 784 2.24 5.61 25.92
CA ALA A 784 1.84 5.27 24.54
C ALA A 784 2.82 5.79 23.47
N LYS A 785 3.61 6.84 23.75
CA LYS A 785 4.70 7.31 22.87
C LYS A 785 5.98 6.48 23.04
N ALA A 786 6.20 5.87 24.20
CA ALA A 786 7.34 5.00 24.48
C ALA A 786 7.11 3.54 24.04
N GLN A 787 5.89 3.03 24.15
CA GLN A 787 5.55 1.62 23.91
C GLN A 787 5.96 1.07 22.53
N PRO A 788 5.89 1.84 21.42
CA PRO A 788 6.41 1.38 20.12
C PRO A 788 7.90 0.98 20.17
N LEU A 789 8.72 1.70 20.95
CA LEU A 789 10.14 1.39 21.14
C LEU A 789 10.36 0.17 22.04
N VAL A 790 9.42 -0.12 22.96
CA VAL A 790 9.44 -1.34 23.79
C VAL A 790 9.15 -2.57 22.94
N ILE A 791 8.11 -2.51 22.10
CA ILE A 791 7.75 -3.57 21.15
C ILE A 791 8.87 -3.77 20.12
N GLU A 792 9.39 -2.70 19.52
CA GLU A 792 10.52 -2.78 18.57
C GLU A 792 11.74 -3.47 19.19
N ARG A 793 12.08 -3.11 20.44
CA ARG A 793 13.19 -3.74 21.17
C ARG A 793 12.93 -5.22 21.49
N ALA A 794 11.70 -5.58 21.87
CA ALA A 794 11.32 -6.97 22.13
C ALA A 794 11.35 -7.82 20.84
N ALA A 795 10.89 -7.27 19.71
CA ALA A 795 10.96 -7.92 18.41
C ALA A 795 12.41 -8.15 17.96
N ILE A 796 13.30 -7.17 18.12
CA ILE A 796 14.75 -7.31 17.86
C ILE A 796 15.37 -8.41 18.74
N GLN A 797 14.97 -8.51 20.02
CA GLN A 797 15.44 -9.57 20.92
C GLN A 797 14.92 -10.95 20.51
N ARG A 798 13.64 -11.07 20.10
CA ARG A 798 13.05 -12.30 19.55
C ARG A 798 13.81 -12.78 18.33
N ASP A 799 14.13 -11.87 17.41
CA ASP A 799 14.75 -12.22 16.13
C ASP A 799 16.22 -12.63 16.30
N ALA A 800 16.98 -11.94 17.17
CA ALA A 800 18.33 -12.35 17.54
C ALA A 800 18.36 -13.73 18.23
N ALA A 801 17.38 -14.02 19.11
CA ALA A 801 17.25 -15.33 19.74
C ALA A 801 16.83 -16.42 18.73
N CYS A 802 15.95 -16.09 17.79
CA CYS A 802 15.54 -16.99 16.70
C CYS A 802 16.73 -17.36 15.79
N GLU A 803 17.57 -16.39 15.43
CA GLU A 803 18.79 -16.63 14.66
C GLU A 803 19.77 -17.53 15.43
N LYS A 804 20.00 -17.24 16.71
CA LYS A 804 20.85 -18.07 17.59
C LYS A 804 20.35 -19.52 17.66
N TRP A 805 19.03 -19.73 17.70
CA TRP A 805 18.41 -21.06 17.68
C TRP A 805 18.54 -21.77 16.33
N ARG A 806 18.38 -21.05 15.21
CA ARG A 806 18.65 -21.57 13.85
C ARG A 806 20.11 -22.01 13.70
N ASN A 807 21.05 -21.17 14.14
CA ASN A 807 22.49 -21.45 14.10
C ASN A 807 22.86 -22.67 14.97
N ALA A 808 22.32 -22.77 16.19
CA ALA A 808 22.51 -23.95 17.04
C ALA A 808 21.96 -25.24 16.40
N LYS A 809 20.78 -25.18 15.74
CA LYS A 809 20.20 -26.31 15.00
C LYS A 809 21.09 -26.76 13.84
N ALA A 810 21.68 -25.82 13.10
CA ALA A 810 22.60 -26.12 12.01
C ALA A 810 23.86 -26.86 12.52
N SER A 811 24.46 -26.38 13.62
CA SER A 811 25.60 -27.05 14.26
C SER A 811 25.26 -28.47 14.75
N LYS A 812 24.06 -28.68 15.32
CA LYS A 812 23.58 -30.02 15.70
C LYS A 812 23.44 -30.95 14.49
N LEU A 813 22.93 -30.44 13.36
CA LEU A 813 22.79 -31.24 12.13
C LEU A 813 24.16 -31.66 11.57
N GLN A 814 25.14 -30.74 11.56
CA GLN A 814 26.53 -31.04 11.16
C GLN A 814 27.19 -32.07 12.09
N ALA A 815 27.04 -31.91 13.41
CA ALA A 815 27.56 -32.87 14.39
C ALA A 815 26.95 -34.27 14.21
N LYS A 816 25.64 -34.35 13.95
CA LYS A 816 24.98 -35.63 13.64
C LYS A 816 25.49 -36.22 12.32
N GLN A 817 25.63 -35.42 11.27
CA GLN A 817 26.09 -35.92 9.97
C GLN A 817 27.50 -36.51 10.04
N LEU A 818 28.41 -35.90 10.81
CA LEU A 818 29.75 -36.45 11.07
C LEU A 818 29.70 -37.82 11.78
N LEU A 819 28.76 -38.01 12.71
CA LEU A 819 28.54 -39.30 13.39
C LEU A 819 27.92 -40.34 12.46
N ASP A 820 26.88 -39.96 11.71
CA ASP A 820 26.22 -40.80 10.69
C ASP A 820 27.23 -41.25 9.61
N ASP A 821 28.18 -40.40 9.22
CA ASP A 821 29.22 -40.72 8.23
C ASP A 821 30.35 -41.58 8.82
N LEU A 822 30.70 -41.42 10.10
CA LEU A 822 31.62 -42.31 10.82
C LEU A 822 31.11 -43.75 10.92
N ASP A 823 29.81 -43.93 11.17
CA ASP A 823 29.18 -45.25 11.24
C ASP A 823 29.05 -45.91 9.84
N LYS A 824 28.95 -45.10 8.77
CA LYS A 824 29.04 -45.60 7.36
C LYS A 824 30.47 -46.02 7.00
N TRP A 825 31.49 -45.39 7.56
CA TRP A 825 32.91 -45.68 7.30
C TRP A 825 33.36 -46.98 8.00
N ASN A 826 32.86 -48.10 7.49
CA ASN A 826 33.17 -49.46 7.95
C ASN A 826 34.57 -49.90 7.46
N LEU A 827 35.60 -49.21 7.97
CA LEU A 827 37.01 -49.29 7.55
C LEU A 827 37.59 -50.72 7.59
N GLY A 828 37.08 -51.58 8.48
CA GLY A 828 37.46 -52.98 8.57
C GLY A 828 37.20 -53.83 7.31
N LYS A 829 36.40 -53.32 6.35
CA LYS A 829 36.23 -53.95 5.02
C LYS A 829 37.24 -53.49 3.97
N LEU A 830 37.90 -52.35 4.16
CA LEU A 830 38.83 -51.75 3.18
C LEU A 830 40.30 -51.93 3.58
N PHE A 831 40.59 -51.99 4.88
CA PHE A 831 41.94 -52.28 5.38
C PHE A 831 41.86 -53.21 6.60
N PRO A 832 42.64 -54.30 6.65
CA PRO A 832 42.74 -55.17 7.83
C PRO A 832 43.58 -54.49 8.92
N THR A 833 43.09 -53.39 9.49
CA THR A 833 43.79 -52.65 10.54
C THR A 833 43.80 -53.45 11.84
N GLY A 834 44.97 -53.89 12.29
CA GLY A 834 45.14 -54.49 13.62
C GLY A 834 44.69 -53.55 14.75
N LYS A 835 44.56 -54.08 15.98
CA LYS A 835 43.86 -53.51 17.16
C LYS A 835 43.93 -51.97 17.37
N ARG A 836 45.02 -51.30 16.99
CA ARG A 836 45.15 -49.82 17.03
C ARG A 836 44.14 -49.08 16.14
N GLY A 837 43.66 -49.67 15.05
CA GLY A 837 42.67 -49.07 14.14
C GLY A 837 41.30 -48.89 14.82
N ALA A 838 40.76 -49.98 15.40
CA ALA A 838 39.49 -49.96 16.11
C ALA A 838 39.48 -48.96 17.28
N ALA A 839 40.56 -48.93 18.09
CA ALA A 839 40.69 -47.98 19.20
C ALA A 839 40.67 -46.51 18.73
N ARG A 840 41.24 -46.21 17.54
CA ARG A 840 41.21 -44.86 16.96
C ARG A 840 39.83 -44.50 16.39
N GLN A 841 39.10 -45.46 15.82
CA GLN A 841 37.74 -45.25 15.35
C GLN A 841 36.78 -45.00 16.52
N GLU A 842 36.88 -45.79 17.59
CA GLU A 842 36.04 -45.60 18.79
C GLU A 842 36.31 -44.27 19.50
N ALA A 843 37.59 -43.87 19.63
CA ALA A 843 37.94 -42.55 20.16
C ALA A 843 37.33 -41.39 19.31
N LYS A 844 37.33 -41.54 17.97
CA LYS A 844 36.71 -40.57 17.06
C LYS A 844 35.17 -40.55 17.18
N ARG A 845 34.57 -41.70 17.47
CA ARG A 845 33.12 -41.85 17.71
C ARG A 845 32.70 -41.16 19.01
N ILE A 846 33.47 -41.34 20.08
CA ILE A 846 33.27 -40.65 21.37
C ILE A 846 33.43 -39.13 21.21
N GLU A 847 34.45 -38.66 20.48
CA GLU A 847 34.64 -37.24 20.14
C GLU A 847 33.41 -36.64 19.42
N CYS A 848 32.88 -37.33 18.41
CA CYS A 848 31.70 -36.88 17.67
C CYS A 848 30.39 -36.96 18.49
N GLN A 849 30.25 -37.96 19.37
CA GLN A 849 29.12 -38.03 20.30
C GLN A 849 29.15 -36.86 21.30
N GLN A 850 30.30 -36.56 21.90
CA GLN A 850 30.47 -35.40 22.78
C GLN A 850 30.14 -34.07 22.07
N GLN A 851 30.52 -33.93 20.80
CA GLN A 851 30.15 -32.77 19.99
C GLN A 851 28.65 -32.70 19.68
N LEU A 852 27.98 -33.84 19.48
CA LEU A 852 26.53 -33.93 19.31
C LEU A 852 25.78 -33.56 20.60
N ASP A 853 26.25 -34.01 21.76
CA ASP A 853 25.66 -33.70 23.06
C ASP A 853 25.87 -32.22 23.43
N TYR A 854 27.05 -31.67 23.15
CA TYR A 854 27.34 -30.24 23.31
C TYR A 854 26.43 -29.36 22.44
N THR A 855 26.26 -29.72 21.16
CA THR A 855 25.39 -28.97 20.24
C THR A 855 23.90 -29.15 20.57
N LEU A 856 23.48 -30.31 21.09
CA LEU A 856 22.14 -30.51 21.64
C LEU A 856 21.88 -29.58 22.84
N ALA A 857 22.82 -29.48 23.78
CA ALA A 857 22.71 -28.56 24.91
C ALA A 857 22.70 -27.08 24.48
N ALA A 858 23.40 -26.73 23.40
CA ALA A 858 23.36 -25.40 22.80
C ALA A 858 22.00 -25.09 22.15
N VAL A 859 21.38 -26.05 21.43
CA VAL A 859 20.02 -25.92 20.87
C VAL A 859 19.00 -25.67 21.99
N ASN A 860 19.09 -26.42 23.09
CA ASN A 860 18.14 -26.28 24.19
C ASN A 860 18.26 -24.90 24.89
N ARG A 861 19.48 -24.39 25.10
CA ARG A 861 19.68 -23.02 25.64
C ARG A 861 19.12 -21.95 24.70
N ALA A 862 19.45 -22.02 23.41
CA ALA A 862 18.97 -21.05 22.43
C ALA A 862 17.43 -21.10 22.23
N TYR A 863 16.80 -22.27 22.44
CA TYR A 863 15.34 -22.40 22.46
C TYR A 863 14.71 -21.68 23.66
N MET A 864 15.26 -21.88 24.87
CA MET A 864 14.77 -21.17 26.05
C MET A 864 14.93 -19.64 25.93
N GLU A 865 16.02 -19.17 25.32
CA GLU A 865 16.19 -17.74 25.02
C GLU A 865 15.15 -17.21 24.02
N PHE A 866 14.81 -17.99 22.99
CA PHE A 866 13.78 -17.63 22.01
C PHE A 866 12.38 -17.57 22.63
N GLU A 867 11.98 -18.60 23.39
CA GLU A 867 10.68 -18.59 24.09
C GLU A 867 10.59 -17.45 25.11
N THR A 868 11.68 -17.14 25.84
CA THR A 868 11.73 -15.98 26.75
C THR A 868 11.47 -14.68 25.99
N ALA A 869 12.18 -14.45 24.88
CA ALA A 869 12.02 -13.24 24.08
C ALA A 869 10.66 -13.14 23.37
N LYS A 870 10.04 -14.28 23.04
CA LYS A 870 8.68 -14.35 22.50
C LYS A 870 7.64 -13.89 23.52
N THR A 871 7.74 -14.35 24.77
CA THR A 871 6.88 -13.87 25.87
C THR A 871 7.00 -12.36 26.07
N CYS A 872 8.23 -11.83 26.12
CA CYS A 872 8.45 -10.38 26.29
C CYS A 872 7.87 -9.51 25.17
N LEU A 873 7.73 -10.04 23.94
CA LEU A 873 7.04 -9.35 22.84
C LEU A 873 5.52 -9.32 23.09
N ASN A 874 4.93 -10.48 23.37
CA ASN A 874 3.49 -10.60 23.64
C ASN A 874 3.05 -9.70 24.82
N ASP A 875 3.87 -9.64 25.88
CA ASP A 875 3.63 -8.78 27.05
C ASP A 875 3.60 -7.28 26.67
N ALA A 876 4.55 -6.84 25.84
CA ALA A 876 4.66 -5.45 25.38
C ALA A 876 3.51 -5.03 24.44
N GLU A 877 3.03 -5.96 23.60
CA GLU A 877 1.86 -5.78 22.73
C GLU A 877 0.56 -5.70 23.53
N SER A 878 0.38 -6.59 24.51
CA SER A 878 -0.74 -6.57 25.47
C SER A 878 -0.81 -5.27 26.27
N GLU A 879 0.34 -4.77 26.75
CA GLU A 879 0.43 -3.47 27.41
C GLU A 879 0.07 -2.31 26.45
N GLN A 880 0.46 -2.37 25.17
CA GLN A 880 0.04 -1.35 24.19
C GLN A 880 -1.48 -1.32 23.99
N HIS A 881 -2.14 -2.48 23.91
CA HIS A 881 -3.59 -2.56 23.82
C HIS A 881 -4.26 -1.94 25.07
N SER A 882 -3.74 -2.27 26.26
CA SER A 882 -4.18 -1.68 27.54
C SER A 882 -3.99 -0.15 27.61
N LEU A 883 -2.91 0.39 27.03
CA LEU A 883 -2.67 1.82 26.93
C LEU A 883 -3.61 2.52 25.94
N ARG A 884 -3.90 1.89 24.78
CA ARG A 884 -4.87 2.43 23.81
C ARG A 884 -6.28 2.54 24.39
N SER A 885 -6.73 1.52 25.12
CA SER A 885 -8.05 1.52 25.79
C SER A 885 -8.15 2.69 26.79
N ARG A 886 -7.18 2.82 27.69
CA ARG A 886 -7.14 3.91 28.69
C ARG A 886 -7.01 5.31 28.09
N LEU A 887 -6.39 5.47 26.91
CA LEU A 887 -6.40 6.73 26.17
C LEU A 887 -7.78 7.07 25.59
N SER A 888 -8.55 6.07 25.15
CA SER A 888 -9.94 6.25 24.74
C SER A 888 -10.81 6.70 25.93
N ASP A 889 -10.63 6.07 27.09
CA ASP A 889 -11.32 6.46 28.33
C ASP A 889 -10.99 7.91 28.74
N LEU A 890 -9.71 8.32 28.65
CA LEU A 890 -9.28 9.69 28.94
C LEU A 890 -9.90 10.70 27.97
N PHE A 891 -9.96 10.37 26.68
CA PHE A 891 -10.61 11.21 25.68
C PHE A 891 -12.12 11.35 25.96
N LEU A 892 -12.80 10.24 26.25
CA LEU A 892 -14.23 10.24 26.58
C LEU A 892 -14.52 11.04 27.87
N ALA A 893 -13.68 10.88 28.90
CA ALA A 893 -13.79 11.62 30.16
C ALA A 893 -13.58 13.13 29.95
N ARG A 894 -12.53 13.55 29.22
CA ARG A 894 -12.31 14.96 28.84
C ARG A 894 -13.49 15.51 28.02
N CYS A 895 -14.08 14.74 27.11
CA CYS A 895 -15.26 15.14 26.34
C CYS A 895 -16.50 15.35 27.21
N ASN A 896 -16.81 14.40 28.11
CA ASN A 896 -17.96 14.50 29.00
C ASN A 896 -17.79 15.63 30.03
N GLN A 897 -16.59 15.81 30.58
CA GLN A 897 -16.22 16.94 31.44
C GLN A 897 -16.50 18.28 30.74
N ASN A 898 -16.02 18.47 29.50
CA ASN A 898 -16.25 19.70 28.74
C ASN A 898 -17.73 19.93 28.42
N ALA A 899 -18.48 18.87 28.06
CA ALA A 899 -19.92 18.96 27.82
C ALA A 899 -20.70 19.37 29.08
N LEU A 900 -20.30 18.89 30.25
CA LEU A 900 -20.85 19.30 31.55
C LEU A 900 -20.49 20.75 31.89
N VAL A 901 -19.25 21.19 31.66
CA VAL A 901 -18.83 22.59 31.88
C VAL A 901 -19.66 23.55 31.03
N GLU A 902 -19.87 23.24 29.73
CA GLU A 902 -20.75 24.07 28.90
C GLU A 902 -22.21 24.03 29.37
N ARG A 903 -22.73 22.87 29.78
CA ARG A 903 -24.08 22.72 30.39
C ARG A 903 -24.27 23.65 31.60
N MET A 904 -23.27 23.70 32.49
CA MET A 904 -23.28 24.52 33.70
C MET A 904 -23.23 26.03 33.38
N PHE A 905 -22.36 26.45 32.45
CA PHE A 905 -22.19 27.87 32.08
C PHE A 905 -23.17 28.38 31.00
N ALA A 906 -24.02 27.52 30.43
CA ALA A 906 -25.12 27.92 29.54
C ALA A 906 -26.36 28.45 30.28
N GLN A 907 -26.45 28.26 31.60
CA GLN A 907 -27.55 28.80 32.41
C GLN A 907 -27.57 30.33 32.37
N SER A 908 -28.75 30.94 32.28
CA SER A 908 -28.94 32.38 32.06
C SER A 908 -28.23 33.27 33.08
N LEU A 909 -28.10 32.82 34.33
CA LEU A 909 -27.39 33.50 35.42
C LEU A 909 -25.90 33.76 35.12
N TRP A 910 -25.26 32.94 34.29
CA TRP A 910 -23.86 33.13 33.87
C TRP A 910 -23.68 34.06 32.67
N ASN A 911 -24.78 34.55 32.07
CA ASN A 911 -24.71 35.51 30.96
C ASN A 911 -24.47 36.96 31.45
N SER A 912 -24.69 37.22 32.74
CA SER A 912 -24.45 38.51 33.41
C SER A 912 -23.21 38.52 34.32
N ASP A 913 -22.39 37.45 34.30
CA ASP A 913 -21.15 37.39 35.07
C ASP A 913 -20.14 38.45 34.58
N PRO A 914 -19.53 39.26 35.47
CA PRO A 914 -18.76 40.45 35.10
C PRO A 914 -17.41 40.15 34.42
N ILE A 915 -16.99 38.88 34.33
CA ILE A 915 -15.74 38.47 33.65
C ILE A 915 -16.07 37.60 32.43
N LEU A 916 -17.04 36.69 32.52
CA LEU A 916 -17.49 35.88 31.38
C LEU A 916 -18.26 36.70 30.35
N ALA A 917 -19.10 37.66 30.74
CA ALA A 917 -19.88 38.43 29.77
C ALA A 917 -18.98 39.30 28.87
N PRO A 918 -17.99 40.06 29.38
CA PRO A 918 -17.01 40.73 28.53
C PRO A 918 -16.17 39.76 27.70
N LEU A 919 -15.70 38.63 28.25
CA LEU A 919 -14.92 37.65 27.47
C LEU A 919 -15.73 37.04 26.32
N ARG A 920 -17.02 36.74 26.53
CA ARG A 920 -17.93 36.28 25.47
C ARG A 920 -18.14 37.35 24.40
N GLN A 921 -18.32 38.61 24.81
CA GLN A 921 -18.43 39.74 23.86
C GLN A 921 -17.14 39.96 23.07
N GLU A 922 -15.96 39.89 23.71
CA GLU A 922 -14.66 39.97 23.04
C GLU A 922 -14.45 38.82 22.04
N ILE A 923 -14.81 37.58 22.42
CA ILE A 923 -14.73 36.41 21.54
C ILE A 923 -15.70 36.59 20.36
N GLN A 924 -16.95 36.98 20.60
CA GLN A 924 -17.94 37.23 19.56
C GLN A 924 -17.54 38.39 18.64
N GLU A 925 -16.92 39.45 19.16
CA GLU A 925 -16.44 40.57 18.37
C GLU A 925 -15.22 40.20 17.52
N LEU A 926 -14.25 39.45 18.06
CA LEU A 926 -13.12 38.92 17.28
C LEU A 926 -13.58 37.91 16.23
N GLU A 927 -14.55 37.06 16.55
CA GLU A 927 -15.19 36.14 15.61
C GLU A 927 -16.00 36.90 14.55
N ARG A 928 -16.68 38.00 14.90
CA ARG A 928 -17.33 38.91 13.96
C ARG A 928 -16.31 39.62 13.07
N GLN A 929 -15.18 40.08 13.59
CA GLN A 929 -14.11 40.68 12.80
C GLN A 929 -13.46 39.67 11.84
N ALA A 930 -13.21 38.44 12.31
CA ALA A 930 -12.73 37.34 11.48
C ALA A 930 -13.78 36.94 10.41
N ALA A 931 -15.07 36.97 10.75
CA ALA A 931 -16.16 36.71 9.82
C ALA A 931 -16.37 37.88 8.83
N VAL A 932 -16.10 39.13 9.21
CA VAL A 932 -16.12 40.33 8.36
C VAL A 932 -14.91 40.36 7.41
N LYS A 933 -13.73 39.91 7.86
CA LYS A 933 -12.56 39.72 6.99
C LYS A 933 -12.68 38.47 6.12
N CYS A 934 -13.42 37.46 6.55
CA CYS A 934 -13.94 36.39 5.69
C CYS A 934 -15.33 36.78 5.11
N ASN A 935 -15.51 38.05 4.74
CA ASN A 935 -16.68 38.59 4.04
C ASN A 935 -16.33 39.40 2.79
N ASP A 936 -15.07 39.38 2.36
CA ASP A 936 -14.79 39.47 0.93
C ASP A 936 -15.60 38.35 0.25
N ASP A 937 -16.34 38.69 -0.81
CA ASP A 937 -17.49 37.93 -1.31
C ASP A 937 -17.17 36.56 -1.95
N GLY A 938 -15.93 36.07 -1.78
CA GLY A 938 -15.40 34.86 -2.36
C GLY A 938 -16.13 33.58 -1.94
N PRO A 939 -16.20 32.57 -2.84
CA PRO A 939 -17.03 31.39 -2.65
C PRO A 939 -16.62 30.58 -1.41
N TYR A 940 -15.32 30.39 -1.18
CA TYR A 940 -14.82 29.61 -0.04
C TYR A 940 -15.26 30.17 1.32
N CYS A 941 -15.28 31.49 1.51
CA CYS A 941 -15.72 32.12 2.77
C CYS A 941 -17.22 31.95 3.01
N LYS A 942 -18.05 32.09 1.96
CA LYS A 942 -19.50 31.85 2.05
C LYS A 942 -19.80 30.37 2.35
N THR A 943 -19.17 29.46 1.60
CA THR A 943 -19.25 28.01 1.81
C THR A 943 -18.83 27.60 3.23
N TYR A 944 -17.74 28.15 3.76
CA TYR A 944 -17.27 27.84 5.13
C TYR A 944 -18.29 28.26 6.19
N LYS A 945 -18.92 29.45 6.06
CA LYS A 945 -19.96 29.91 6.99
C LYS A 945 -21.18 29.00 6.99
N VAL A 946 -21.65 28.63 5.79
CA VAL A 946 -22.77 27.71 5.60
C VAL A 946 -22.48 26.35 6.25
N LEU A 947 -21.35 25.71 5.90
CA LEU A 947 -20.98 24.41 6.48
C LEU A 947 -20.65 24.46 7.99
N THR A 948 -20.25 25.61 8.52
CA THR A 948 -20.07 25.79 9.98
C THR A 948 -21.41 25.68 10.70
N SER A 949 -22.46 26.32 10.17
CA SER A 949 -23.81 26.21 10.74
C SER A 949 -24.41 24.82 10.53
N SER A 950 -24.13 24.16 9.40
CA SER A 950 -24.56 22.77 9.16
C SER A 950 -23.92 21.79 10.17
N LYS A 951 -22.62 21.96 10.44
CA LYS A 951 -21.91 21.21 11.48
C LYS A 951 -22.58 21.40 12.85
N GLU A 952 -22.96 22.62 13.21
CA GLU A 952 -23.67 22.91 14.47
C GLU A 952 -25.06 22.25 14.53
N LYS A 953 -25.88 22.35 13.47
CA LYS A 953 -27.18 21.67 13.41
C LYS A 953 -27.06 20.14 13.51
N ILE A 954 -26.04 19.53 12.90
CA ILE A 954 -25.73 18.10 13.08
C ILE A 954 -25.43 17.79 14.55
N TYR A 955 -24.65 18.61 15.25
CA TYR A 955 -24.38 18.40 16.68
C TYR A 955 -25.65 18.53 17.54
N HIS A 956 -26.56 19.47 17.23
CA HIS A 956 -27.85 19.57 17.91
C HIS A 956 -28.74 18.35 17.63
N ALA A 957 -28.91 17.95 16.37
CA ALA A 957 -29.68 16.76 16.01
C ALA A 957 -29.14 15.48 16.66
N MET A 958 -27.81 15.34 16.79
CA MET A 958 -27.19 14.24 17.54
C MET A 958 -27.54 14.26 19.04
N GLN A 959 -27.68 15.44 19.66
CA GLN A 959 -28.03 15.56 21.09
C GLN A 959 -29.53 15.33 21.32
N ASP A 960 -30.39 15.93 20.49
CA ASP A 960 -31.85 15.73 20.56
C ASP A 960 -32.21 14.26 20.35
N PHE A 961 -31.55 13.58 19.40
CA PHE A 961 -31.69 12.13 19.25
C PHE A 961 -31.16 11.36 20.47
N ARG A 962 -30.10 11.82 21.13
CA ARG A 962 -29.55 11.17 22.34
C ARG A 962 -30.51 11.20 23.53
N VAL A 963 -31.24 12.31 23.71
CA VAL A 963 -32.22 12.49 24.81
C VAL A 963 -33.34 11.44 24.77
N THR A 964 -33.58 10.79 23.64
CA THR A 964 -34.56 9.70 23.51
C THR A 964 -34.17 8.40 24.23
N GLY A 965 -32.90 8.23 24.63
CA GLY A 965 -32.35 6.96 25.13
C GLY A 965 -32.15 5.87 24.06
N VAL A 966 -32.57 6.11 22.81
CA VAL A 966 -32.44 5.15 21.70
C VAL A 966 -30.97 4.82 21.40
N MET A 967 -30.06 5.78 21.58
CA MET A 967 -28.62 5.55 21.41
C MET A 967 -28.03 4.52 22.39
N ASP A 968 -28.41 4.60 23.67
CA ASP A 968 -27.80 3.77 24.71
C ASP A 968 -28.23 2.31 24.58
N LEU A 969 -29.45 2.06 24.08
CA LEU A 969 -29.98 0.74 23.75
C LEU A 969 -29.10 -0.03 22.74
N PHE A 970 -28.40 0.66 21.83
CA PHE A 970 -27.51 0.01 20.85
C PHE A 970 -26.10 -0.24 21.39
N GLN A 971 -25.62 0.55 22.36
CA GLN A 971 -24.27 0.37 22.92
C GLN A 971 -24.13 -0.88 23.81
N PHE A 972 -25.24 -1.40 24.37
CA PHE A 972 -25.24 -2.63 25.15
C PHE A 972 -25.35 -3.93 24.32
N SER A 973 -25.22 -3.86 22.99
CA SER A 973 -25.45 -5.01 22.10
C SER A 973 -24.48 -6.19 22.30
N GLY A 974 -23.29 -5.96 22.89
CA GLY A 974 -22.24 -6.98 23.10
C GLY A 974 -22.41 -7.89 24.33
N ASP A 975 -23.37 -7.65 25.23
CA ASP A 975 -23.59 -8.47 26.45
C ASP A 975 -24.90 -9.28 26.33
N PRO A 976 -24.84 -10.61 26.07
CA PRO A 976 -26.02 -11.45 25.97
C PRO A 976 -26.86 -11.53 27.26
N SER A 977 -26.24 -11.31 28.43
CA SER A 977 -26.94 -11.40 29.72
C SER A 977 -27.92 -10.24 29.92
N ARG A 978 -27.57 -9.03 29.44
CA ARG A 978 -28.38 -7.82 29.58
C ARG A 978 -29.54 -7.74 28.58
N ARG A 979 -29.41 -8.32 27.37
CA ARG A 979 -30.50 -8.36 26.37
C ARG A 979 -31.82 -8.91 26.95
N ASN A 980 -31.73 -9.95 27.78
CA ASN A 980 -32.89 -10.60 28.42
C ASN A 980 -33.60 -9.74 29.49
N VAL A 981 -32.95 -8.71 30.04
CA VAL A 981 -33.54 -7.80 31.03
C VAL A 981 -34.41 -6.75 30.36
N ILE A 982 -33.98 -6.24 29.20
CA ILE A 982 -34.69 -5.20 28.45
C ILE A 982 -35.92 -5.79 27.76
N LEU A 983 -35.80 -6.94 27.08
CA LEU A 983 -36.90 -7.60 26.36
C LEU A 983 -38.05 -8.08 27.27
N ARG A 984 -37.86 -8.13 28.60
CA ARG A 984 -38.92 -8.47 29.57
C ARG A 984 -39.72 -7.27 30.09
N ARG A 985 -39.35 -6.05 29.74
CA ARG A 985 -40.22 -4.87 29.88
C ARG A 985 -40.82 -4.58 28.50
N GLY A 986 -42.14 -4.55 28.43
CA GLY A 986 -42.88 -4.55 27.16
C GLY A 986 -42.56 -3.36 26.25
N ALA A 987 -42.96 -3.51 24.98
CA ALA A 987 -42.81 -2.58 23.85
C ALA A 987 -42.37 -1.15 24.23
N LEU A 988 -41.24 -0.71 23.68
CA LEU A 988 -40.59 0.57 24.00
C LEU A 988 -41.36 1.77 23.43
N ILE A 989 -42.53 2.07 24.01
CA ILE A 989 -43.43 3.13 23.58
C ILE A 989 -42.64 4.45 23.57
N LEU A 990 -42.41 4.98 22.36
CA LEU A 990 -41.87 6.32 22.16
C LEU A 990 -42.87 7.32 22.75
N GLU A 991 -42.62 7.75 23.99
CA GLU A 991 -43.34 8.83 24.65
C GLU A 991 -43.42 10.07 23.73
N PRO A 992 -44.47 10.91 23.83
CA PRO A 992 -44.62 12.10 23.00
C PRO A 992 -43.36 12.99 22.98
N LYS A 993 -42.68 13.12 24.12
CA LYS A 993 -41.40 13.85 24.24
C LYS A 993 -40.29 13.29 23.34
N HIS A 994 -40.16 11.96 23.22
CA HIS A 994 -39.16 11.32 22.36
C HIS A 994 -39.50 11.51 20.89
N LYS A 995 -40.79 11.42 20.53
CA LYS A 995 -41.24 11.73 19.15
C LYS A 995 -40.93 13.17 18.78
N GLN A 996 -41.20 14.12 19.67
CA GLN A 996 -40.88 15.53 19.48
C GLN A 996 -39.37 15.77 19.30
N SER A 997 -38.51 15.14 20.11
CA SER A 997 -37.05 15.23 19.93
C SER A 997 -36.56 14.64 18.60
N ILE A 998 -37.15 13.53 18.15
CA ILE A 998 -36.83 12.92 16.84
C ILE A 998 -37.31 13.81 15.67
N GLN A 999 -38.46 14.48 15.83
CA GLN A 999 -38.96 15.46 14.85
C GLN A 999 -38.04 16.67 14.76
N ALA A 1000 -37.66 17.28 15.89
CA ALA A 1000 -36.70 18.38 15.93
C ALA A 1000 -35.33 18.01 15.32
N ALA A 1001 -34.83 16.79 15.61
CA ALA A 1001 -33.61 16.28 15.02
C ALA A 1001 -33.72 16.14 13.48
N ASN A 1002 -34.87 15.72 12.96
CA ASN A 1002 -35.11 15.70 11.50
C ASN A 1002 -35.17 17.10 10.90
N GLU A 1003 -35.90 18.04 11.51
CA GLU A 1003 -36.01 19.43 11.03
C GLU A 1003 -34.62 20.10 10.92
N LEU A 1004 -33.75 19.88 11.91
CA LEU A 1004 -32.35 20.32 11.87
C LEU A 1004 -31.55 19.70 10.72
N LEU A 1005 -31.79 18.43 10.39
CA LEU A 1005 -31.10 17.73 9.31
C LEU A 1005 -31.64 18.12 7.92
N GLN A 1006 -32.91 18.51 7.81
CA GLN A 1006 -33.46 19.08 6.59
C GLN A 1006 -32.79 20.42 6.25
N LEU A 1007 -32.61 21.28 7.26
CA LEU A 1007 -31.85 22.54 7.11
C LEU A 1007 -30.37 22.30 6.73
N VAL A 1008 -29.75 21.23 7.26
CA VAL A 1008 -28.40 20.79 6.85
C VAL A 1008 -28.36 20.43 5.36
N ALA A 1009 -29.38 19.73 4.84
CA ALA A 1009 -29.44 19.38 3.41
C ALA A 1009 -29.52 20.62 2.51
N GLU A 1010 -30.33 21.61 2.88
CA GLU A 1010 -30.44 22.89 2.15
C GLU A 1010 -29.14 23.70 2.20
N GLU A 1011 -28.47 23.73 3.35
CA GLU A 1011 -27.18 24.38 3.50
C GLU A 1011 -26.07 23.67 2.71
N VAL A 1012 -25.98 22.34 2.73
CA VAL A 1012 -25.00 21.60 1.91
C VAL A 1012 -25.24 21.82 0.41
N CYS A 1013 -26.50 21.84 -0.04
CA CYS A 1013 -26.82 22.24 -1.42
C CYS A 1013 -26.41 23.69 -1.72
N THR A 1014 -26.57 24.61 -0.77
CA THR A 1014 -26.15 26.01 -0.92
C THR A 1014 -24.62 26.13 -0.97
N ALA A 1015 -23.90 25.36 -0.13
CA ALA A 1015 -22.45 25.28 -0.12
C ALA A 1015 -21.87 24.76 -1.44
N ARG A 1016 -22.50 23.75 -2.07
CA ARG A 1016 -22.14 23.24 -3.41
C ARG A 1016 -22.51 24.21 -4.54
N LYS A 1017 -23.61 24.97 -4.44
CA LYS A 1017 -23.94 26.06 -5.39
C LYS A 1017 -22.93 27.21 -5.33
N LEU A 1018 -22.47 27.57 -4.13
CA LEU A 1018 -21.45 28.59 -3.89
C LEU A 1018 -20.06 28.15 -4.38
N LEU A 1019 -19.74 26.86 -4.21
CA LEU A 1019 -18.45 26.29 -4.55
C LEU A 1019 -18.63 24.90 -5.21
N PRO A 1020 -18.74 24.82 -6.55
CA PRO A 1020 -18.99 23.55 -7.24
C PRO A 1020 -17.87 22.50 -7.12
N VAL A 1021 -16.65 22.91 -6.72
CA VAL A 1021 -15.47 22.04 -6.54
C VAL A 1021 -15.35 21.45 -5.12
N LEU A 1022 -16.42 21.52 -4.33
CA LEU A 1022 -16.47 21.05 -2.95
C LEU A 1022 -16.55 19.51 -2.94
N PRO A 1023 -15.66 18.79 -2.21
CA PRO A 1023 -15.53 17.34 -2.27
C PRO A 1023 -16.63 16.57 -1.51
N PHE A 1024 -17.89 16.98 -1.71
CA PHE A 1024 -19.09 16.29 -1.23
C PHE A 1024 -19.57 15.36 -2.33
N ASN A 1025 -19.46 14.04 -2.11
CA ASN A 1025 -19.59 13.06 -3.20
C ASN A 1025 -20.93 12.32 -3.23
N ASP A 1026 -21.79 12.51 -2.23
CA ASP A 1026 -22.99 11.69 -2.03
C ASP A 1026 -24.27 12.54 -1.99
N ASP A 1027 -25.11 12.37 -3.01
CA ASP A 1027 -26.44 13.01 -3.10
C ASP A 1027 -27.52 12.25 -2.30
N LEU A 1028 -27.33 10.95 -2.02
CA LEU A 1028 -28.26 10.13 -1.25
C LEU A 1028 -28.25 10.49 0.23
N LEU A 1029 -27.09 10.88 0.79
CA LEU A 1029 -27.00 11.47 2.13
C LEU A 1029 -27.77 12.79 2.22
N ILE A 1030 -27.68 13.63 1.19
CA ILE A 1030 -28.36 14.92 1.14
C ILE A 1030 -29.88 14.72 1.03
N GLU A 1031 -30.35 13.78 0.21
CA GLU A 1031 -31.78 13.46 0.11
C GLU A 1031 -32.30 12.73 1.36
N SER A 1032 -31.50 11.87 2.00
CA SER A 1032 -31.84 11.27 3.29
C SER A 1032 -31.98 12.31 4.39
N ALA A 1033 -31.13 13.33 4.39
CA ALA A 1033 -31.23 14.48 5.29
C ALA A 1033 -32.48 15.34 4.99
N ARG A 1034 -32.80 15.57 3.69
CA ARG A 1034 -34.00 16.30 3.24
C ARG A 1034 -35.31 15.57 3.53
N THR A 1035 -35.34 14.25 3.43
CA THR A 1035 -36.52 13.42 3.79
C THR A 1035 -36.63 13.17 5.30
N GLY A 1036 -35.58 13.51 6.06
CA GLY A 1036 -35.48 13.31 7.50
C GLY A 1036 -34.95 11.92 7.84
N ILE A 1037 -33.65 11.83 8.18
CA ILE A 1037 -32.94 10.56 8.43
C ILE A 1037 -33.71 9.64 9.40
N PHE A 1038 -34.29 10.21 10.47
CA PHE A 1038 -35.01 9.47 11.50
C PHE A 1038 -36.52 9.33 11.23
N ALA A 1039 -37.03 9.72 10.06
CA ALA A 1039 -38.47 9.62 9.74
C ALA A 1039 -38.98 8.16 9.75
N SER A 1040 -38.09 7.18 9.55
CA SER A 1040 -38.35 5.75 9.73
C SER A 1040 -38.69 5.36 11.18
N ILE A 1041 -38.13 6.08 12.17
CA ILE A 1041 -38.25 5.81 13.62
C ILE A 1041 -39.58 6.33 14.18
N LEU A 1042 -40.17 7.35 13.54
CA LEU A 1042 -41.42 7.97 13.98
C LEU A 1042 -42.68 7.14 13.70
N ARG A 1043 -42.58 6.08 12.87
CA ARG A 1043 -43.73 5.28 12.45
C ARG A 1043 -44.30 4.42 13.59
N PRO A 1044 -45.62 4.15 13.65
CA PRO A 1044 -46.22 3.38 14.75
C PRO A 1044 -45.74 1.92 14.86
N ASP A 1045 -45.35 1.32 13.73
CA ASP A 1045 -44.88 -0.07 13.56
C ASP A 1045 -43.41 -0.28 13.97
N PHE A 1046 -42.64 0.80 14.17
CA PHE A 1046 -41.21 0.73 14.48
C PHE A 1046 -40.89 0.06 15.83
N VAL A 1047 -41.82 0.09 16.78
CA VAL A 1047 -41.57 -0.31 18.17
C VAL A 1047 -41.79 -1.82 18.36
N GLY A 1048 -40.68 -2.57 18.39
CA GLY A 1048 -40.64 -3.93 18.95
C GLY A 1048 -40.23 -5.05 18.00
N ASN A 1049 -39.93 -4.75 16.73
CA ASN A 1049 -39.39 -5.73 15.78
C ASN A 1049 -37.88 -5.52 15.51
N THR A 1050 -37.22 -6.52 14.94
CA THR A 1050 -35.79 -6.46 14.56
C THR A 1050 -35.53 -5.41 13.48
N GLU A 1051 -36.49 -5.20 12.60
CA GLU A 1051 -36.45 -4.25 11.49
C GLU A 1051 -36.26 -2.79 11.98
N GLY A 1052 -36.91 -2.41 13.09
CA GLY A 1052 -36.70 -1.11 13.72
C GLY A 1052 -35.28 -0.94 14.25
N GLN A 1053 -34.68 -2.00 14.82
CA GLN A 1053 -33.29 -1.97 15.28
C GLN A 1053 -32.30 -1.76 14.12
N VAL A 1054 -32.50 -2.48 13.01
CA VAL A 1054 -31.70 -2.30 11.77
C VAL A 1054 -31.86 -0.88 11.22
N LYS A 1055 -33.10 -0.38 11.11
CA LYS A 1055 -33.37 0.98 10.63
C LYS A 1055 -32.70 2.06 11.48
N ALA A 1056 -32.70 1.94 12.82
CA ALA A 1056 -31.99 2.91 13.67
C ALA A 1056 -30.46 2.83 13.55
N LYS A 1057 -29.86 1.64 13.35
CA LYS A 1057 -28.44 1.50 13.00
C LYS A 1057 -28.13 2.28 11.72
N GLN A 1058 -28.90 2.03 10.64
CA GLN A 1058 -28.78 2.71 9.35
C GLN A 1058 -28.94 4.24 9.47
N CYS A 1059 -29.92 4.73 10.25
CA CYS A 1059 -30.09 6.16 10.52
C CYS A 1059 -28.85 6.78 11.16
N MET A 1060 -28.25 6.11 12.15
CA MET A 1060 -27.05 6.62 12.82
C MET A 1060 -25.81 6.59 11.93
N GLU A 1061 -25.67 5.57 11.09
CA GLU A 1061 -24.59 5.47 10.10
C GLU A 1061 -24.70 6.57 9.04
N THR A 1062 -25.92 6.80 8.52
CA THR A 1062 -26.24 7.92 7.61
C THR A 1062 -25.86 9.27 8.24
N LEU A 1063 -26.19 9.49 9.52
CA LEU A 1063 -25.85 10.73 10.23
C LEU A 1063 -24.34 10.90 10.48
N VAL A 1064 -23.62 9.81 10.80
CA VAL A 1064 -22.16 9.82 10.96
C VAL A 1064 -21.46 10.09 9.62
N GLN A 1065 -21.95 9.52 8.52
CA GLN A 1065 -21.45 9.75 7.16
C GLN A 1065 -21.71 11.21 6.72
N LEU A 1066 -22.92 11.72 6.90
CA LEU A 1066 -23.25 13.13 6.63
C LEU A 1066 -22.36 14.10 7.43
N LYS A 1067 -22.11 13.79 8.71
CA LYS A 1067 -21.20 14.57 9.57
C LYS A 1067 -19.76 14.54 9.05
N ARG A 1068 -19.28 13.39 8.56
CA ARG A 1068 -17.96 13.22 7.96
C ARG A 1068 -17.82 14.13 6.73
N GLU A 1069 -18.80 14.13 5.84
CA GLU A 1069 -18.80 14.96 4.63
C GLU A 1069 -18.88 16.46 4.95
N VAL A 1070 -19.73 16.88 5.90
CA VAL A 1070 -19.77 18.29 6.37
C VAL A 1070 -18.41 18.73 6.91
N LEU A 1071 -17.70 17.88 7.67
CA LEU A 1071 -16.36 18.19 8.17
C LEU A 1071 -15.29 18.19 7.07
N ASN A 1072 -15.37 17.27 6.09
CA ASN A 1072 -14.50 17.25 4.91
C ASN A 1072 -14.64 18.55 4.10
N GLY A 1073 -15.88 18.94 3.80
CA GLY A 1073 -16.21 20.19 3.10
C GLY A 1073 -15.77 21.44 3.88
N LEU A 1074 -15.99 21.46 5.20
CA LEU A 1074 -15.55 22.54 6.08
C LEU A 1074 -14.03 22.70 6.04
N GLN A 1075 -13.28 21.60 6.15
CA GLN A 1075 -11.81 21.62 6.05
C GLN A 1075 -11.33 22.05 4.67
N TYR A 1076 -12.00 21.62 3.59
CA TYR A 1076 -11.65 22.02 2.23
C TYR A 1076 -11.85 23.52 2.01
N ALA A 1077 -12.99 24.07 2.46
CA ALA A 1077 -13.24 25.50 2.43
C ALA A 1077 -12.22 26.26 3.30
N GLN A 1078 -11.96 25.80 4.53
CA GLN A 1078 -10.99 26.40 5.45
C GLN A 1078 -9.56 26.42 4.88
N ARG A 1079 -9.12 25.33 4.24
CA ARG A 1079 -7.80 25.22 3.59
C ARG A 1079 -7.65 26.20 2.44
N ASN A 1080 -8.68 26.36 1.60
CA ASN A 1080 -8.61 27.27 0.46
C ASN A 1080 -8.86 28.75 0.85
N ILE A 1081 -9.62 29.05 1.91
CA ILE A 1081 -9.60 30.38 2.54
C ILE A 1081 -8.17 30.76 2.91
N THR A 1082 -7.39 29.86 3.50
CA THR A 1082 -5.97 30.10 3.82
C THR A 1082 -5.01 30.03 2.62
N ARG A 1083 -5.53 29.93 1.38
CA ARG A 1083 -4.77 30.12 0.13
C ARG A 1083 -5.13 31.43 -0.57
N ASP A 1084 -6.41 31.80 -0.59
CA ASP A 1084 -6.89 33.07 -1.18
C ASP A 1084 -6.64 34.28 -0.25
N SER A 1085 -6.70 34.11 1.07
CA SER A 1085 -6.53 35.24 2.00
C SER A 1085 -5.06 35.56 2.28
N ASP A 1086 -4.49 36.47 1.47
CA ASP A 1086 -3.19 37.11 1.68
C ASP A 1086 -3.22 38.13 2.84
N VAL A 1087 -3.77 37.71 3.99
CA VAL A 1087 -4.22 38.57 5.09
C VAL A 1087 -3.67 38.07 6.43
N PRO A 1088 -2.46 38.50 6.84
CA PRO A 1088 -1.87 38.14 8.13
C PRO A 1088 -2.78 38.43 9.34
N LEU A 1089 -3.65 39.45 9.25
CA LEU A 1089 -4.65 39.78 10.26
C LEU A 1089 -5.61 38.61 10.56
N LEU A 1090 -5.97 37.79 9.57
CA LEU A 1090 -6.87 36.63 9.78
C LEU A 1090 -6.19 35.51 10.57
N LYS A 1091 -4.85 35.42 10.51
CA LYS A 1091 -4.04 34.56 11.37
C LYS A 1091 -3.91 35.14 12.78
N GLN A 1092 -3.72 36.45 12.91
CA GLN A 1092 -3.68 37.15 14.19
C GLN A 1092 -4.99 37.00 14.97
N LEU A 1093 -6.14 37.32 14.35
CA LEU A 1093 -7.47 37.20 14.97
C LEU A 1093 -7.73 35.78 15.49
N ARG A 1094 -7.28 34.74 14.77
CA ARG A 1094 -7.39 33.35 15.26
C ARG A 1094 -6.56 33.08 16.51
N VAL A 1095 -5.35 33.64 16.63
CA VAL A 1095 -4.53 33.53 17.84
C VAL A 1095 -5.19 34.27 19.01
N GLU A 1096 -5.76 35.45 18.76
CA GLU A 1096 -6.47 36.22 19.78
C GLU A 1096 -7.75 35.51 20.25
N ILE A 1097 -8.57 34.95 19.34
CA ILE A 1097 -9.75 34.14 19.68
C ILE A 1097 -9.37 32.95 20.56
N THR A 1098 -8.29 32.22 20.21
CA THR A 1098 -7.79 31.11 21.05
C THR A 1098 -7.38 31.58 22.44
N ALA A 1099 -6.56 32.63 22.55
CA ALA A 1099 -6.10 33.15 23.84
C ALA A 1099 -7.27 33.68 24.72
N LYS A 1100 -8.31 34.27 24.12
CA LYS A 1100 -9.53 34.70 24.84
C LYS A 1100 -10.35 33.49 25.30
N ARG A 1101 -10.49 32.45 24.47
CA ARG A 1101 -11.16 31.19 24.84
C ARG A 1101 -10.42 30.45 25.95
N GLU A 1102 -9.10 30.41 25.92
CA GLU A 1102 -8.25 29.88 27.00
C GLU A 1102 -8.44 30.65 28.31
N LYS A 1103 -8.43 31.99 28.27
CA LYS A 1103 -8.72 32.84 29.43
C LYS A 1103 -10.13 32.60 29.99
N MET A 1104 -11.13 32.43 29.13
CA MET A 1104 -12.51 32.09 29.55
C MET A 1104 -12.58 30.70 30.19
N ALA A 1105 -11.89 29.70 29.63
CA ALA A 1105 -11.82 28.34 30.20
C ALA A 1105 -11.14 28.33 31.57
N GLY A 1106 -10.01 29.03 31.73
CA GLY A 1106 -9.32 29.18 33.01
C GLY A 1106 -10.19 29.84 34.08
N TYR A 1107 -10.92 30.91 33.74
CA TYR A 1107 -11.84 31.55 34.69
C TYR A 1107 -13.00 30.62 35.08
N ARG A 1108 -13.65 29.96 34.11
CA ARG A 1108 -14.66 28.92 34.37
C ARG A 1108 -14.16 27.83 35.31
N HIS A 1109 -12.94 27.35 35.09
CA HIS A 1109 -12.31 26.34 35.95
C HIS A 1109 -12.10 26.85 37.38
N SER A 1110 -11.63 28.10 37.56
CA SER A 1110 -11.45 28.70 38.88
C SER A 1110 -12.74 28.86 39.68
N LEU A 1111 -13.86 29.17 39.01
CA LEU A 1111 -15.19 29.23 39.62
C LEU A 1111 -15.67 27.84 40.07
N LEU A 1112 -15.43 26.82 39.25
CA LEU A 1112 -15.77 25.44 39.59
C LEU A 1112 -14.90 24.91 40.74
N GLU A 1113 -13.59 25.22 40.77
CA GLU A 1113 -12.74 24.90 41.91
C GLU A 1113 -13.23 25.56 43.22
N ALA A 1114 -13.61 26.84 43.16
CA ALA A 1114 -14.13 27.54 44.34
C ALA A 1114 -15.41 26.87 44.84
N ALA A 1115 -16.36 26.57 43.95
CA ALA A 1115 -17.58 25.85 44.29
C ALA A 1115 -17.33 24.42 44.82
N LEU A 1116 -16.32 23.71 44.29
CA LEU A 1116 -15.89 22.40 44.79
C LEU A 1116 -15.19 22.45 46.17
N LYS A 1117 -14.68 23.61 46.58
CA LYS A 1117 -14.11 23.86 47.93
C LYS A 1117 -15.20 24.24 48.95
N CYS A 1118 -16.36 24.70 48.48
CA CYS A 1118 -17.55 24.96 49.30
C CYS A 1118 -18.46 23.72 49.50
N LEU A 1119 -18.16 22.58 48.88
CA LEU A 1119 -19.01 21.37 48.78
C LEU A 1119 -18.41 20.09 49.39
#